data_AF-A0A1J4K682-F1
#
_entry.id   AF-A0A1J4K682-F1
#
_cell.length_a   1.000
_cell.length_b   1.000
_cell.length_c   1.000
_cell.angle_alpha   90.00
_cell.angle_beta   90.00
_cell.angle_gamma   90.00
#
_symmetry.space_group_name_H-M   'P 1'
#
loop_
_entity.id
_entity.type
_entity.pdbx_description
1 polymer ?
#
loop_
_entity_poly.entity_id
_entity_poly.type
_entity_poly.pdbx_seq_one_letter_code
_entity_poly.pdbx_strand_id
1 'polypeptide(L)'
;MIFDSISESETNIHNNDGKNEDSEMQLIAESRGIHLQQINESLQKENSKLRAQFEEAVRVNSQIDDLHKKIQSLTNEIFDLKSQKEDLSQRLEIALHANDELTIKFEDQKESLHEQRKSDLLSLQTEIQRTQRKLKNEEDKNHKMVEKYDKEIDKLTVENKTNQNYLQRIISGAEHYFEQSFHNTEDLIKYLNQPPLRVQETQDNFHISSSITVKNKQIAEIEKQKKRVLQKLDKAHAKNKELAHEIISLEKEHSSQIYIYTDKIEELNMLLQQQKEEHSLIDEGNKHKIDVLNSKIAALSSEIQQNKLSQITSASISSKSSSSAKNSVSDDSSQLPIGQLPRITQLEEELEDLTVKHNEITEKLNIMTEKYEDTILKLKENEEENDKLKKGYDKVFNDLNALKLVHQNSITENQMLRTALRSKDDPKVIETKKEKIKKLQNHIRDLERQLQEKENFITEQTIDFEEKIHNFDNDKLSLKADNERLKTEINSLNEKIKKLNDEVGSSKLTSQFYKEQNSNNFSNNYFPQGGQMNSSPYFIPQNGNNPFYDSYNNNENLQQNNIGNYETKMITSKRCKCKLEEAIQKAEQATKEKEEIDKKFTTILSSLTSMLSLTAKQAESPEECVSELQNFVKSHEALKHEHEAFNNALIQLATEFDISKTNLNNDFSIIICELREKLKKQKCMIQKRKKQISQLKKATNLLKDQSFQLEKDSKEQQSELVELKSSMKEIESKNSKMKRLIHSQKQQLQNYYKIHEEQESSTAKHVDKLVNARKEVEYSFREQINDLNMKIANLRKQTDDCHSEIELYKETIRNQKATIVELQLKLGNRQKEGEENEYNWKSSSDKEKTRQEKVITELQQNLENARNDLEKISKQLTAANKKLKQAKNYCLQAKLEKEKLQQEIESQRERLEREKQITETESKASVLKAESDYTAKLDEQKGKWEKDKRRYFSFVADQFRQFFNPQDSIDEKSFRDVVSRARDELIRLNAIDSSVRRLVGADNRQKTEDAVAQIVMNS
;
A
#
# COMPACT_ATOMS: atom_id res chain seq x y z
N MET A 1 -80.48 18.37 60.55
CA MET A 1 -81.64 17.62 61.06
C MET A 1 -82.71 18.63 61.49
N ILE A 2 -83.92 18.17 61.81
CA ILE A 2 -85.09 19.01 62.17
C ILE A 2 -85.10 19.21 63.71
N PHE A 3 -86.15 19.87 64.25
CA PHE A 3 -86.44 20.29 65.63
C PHE A 3 -85.88 21.67 66.05
N ASP A 4 -86.62 22.52 66.78
CA ASP A 4 -88.09 22.72 66.78
C ASP A 4 -88.51 24.06 67.43
N SER A 5 -89.81 24.29 67.38
CA SER A 5 -90.67 25.26 68.06
C SER A 5 -90.44 25.44 69.57
N ILE A 6 -90.84 26.62 70.08
CA ILE A 6 -91.53 26.94 71.35
C ILE A 6 -91.09 28.36 71.78
N SER A 7 -91.90 29.27 72.34
CA SER A 7 -93.35 29.58 72.43
C SER A 7 -93.46 30.62 73.58
N GLU A 8 -94.64 31.22 73.79
CA GLU A 8 -95.06 31.92 75.03
C GLU A 8 -94.29 33.19 75.50
N SER A 9 -94.92 34.19 76.15
CA SER A 9 -96.36 34.56 76.18
C SER A 9 -96.60 35.95 76.80
N GLU A 10 -97.39 36.78 76.11
CA GLU A 10 -98.55 37.56 76.63
C GLU A 10 -98.40 38.68 77.70
N THR A 11 -99.56 39.34 77.96
CA THR A 11 -99.91 40.33 79.02
C THR A 11 -99.01 41.57 79.18
N ASN A 12 -99.33 42.79 78.71
CA ASN A 12 -100.60 43.48 78.38
C ASN A 12 -101.54 43.79 79.58
N ILE A 13 -102.10 45.02 79.58
CA ILE A 13 -103.27 45.56 80.32
C ILE A 13 -103.04 46.39 81.64
N HIS A 14 -103.31 47.71 81.50
CA HIS A 14 -103.90 48.71 82.44
C HIS A 14 -103.18 49.27 83.68
N ASN A 15 -103.21 50.62 83.77
CA ASN A 15 -103.98 51.46 84.72
C ASN A 15 -104.26 50.89 86.14
N ASN A 16 -104.24 51.66 87.24
CA ASN A 16 -104.44 53.11 87.39
C ASN A 16 -103.89 53.64 88.75
N ASP A 17 -103.87 54.96 88.93
CA ASP A 17 -103.78 55.70 90.23
C ASP A 17 -102.58 55.46 91.17
N GLY A 18 -101.87 56.54 91.54
CA GLY A 18 -101.00 56.56 92.72
C GLY A 18 -99.62 57.17 92.53
N LYS A 19 -99.52 58.51 92.45
CA LYS A 19 -98.23 59.23 92.34
C LYS A 19 -97.32 58.96 93.55
N ASN A 20 -96.34 58.06 93.40
CA ASN A 20 -94.97 58.18 93.93
C ASN A 20 -94.06 56.96 93.61
N GLU A 21 -94.60 55.79 93.23
CA GLU A 21 -93.79 54.56 93.04
C GLU A 21 -93.18 54.40 91.62
N ASP A 22 -93.70 55.12 90.61
CA ASP A 22 -93.26 55.04 89.21
C ASP A 22 -91.73 55.12 89.04
N SER A 23 -91.07 56.01 89.78
CA SER A 23 -89.63 56.27 89.63
C SER A 23 -88.74 55.11 90.11
N GLU A 24 -89.21 54.27 91.03
CA GLU A 24 -88.45 53.12 91.52
C GLU A 24 -88.69 51.90 90.64
N MET A 25 -89.94 51.66 90.22
CA MET A 25 -90.26 50.58 89.28
C MET A 25 -89.64 50.83 87.89
N GLN A 26 -89.56 52.09 87.43
CA GLN A 26 -88.84 52.45 86.21
C GLN A 26 -87.32 52.22 86.34
N LEU A 27 -86.69 52.56 87.46
CA LEU A 27 -85.26 52.25 87.70
C LEU A 27 -84.97 50.74 87.73
N ILE A 28 -85.88 49.93 88.28
CA ILE A 28 -85.77 48.47 88.25
C ILE A 28 -85.94 47.94 86.82
N ALA A 29 -86.87 48.48 86.04
CA ALA A 29 -87.05 48.13 84.63
C ALA A 29 -85.83 48.51 83.78
N GLU A 30 -85.28 49.72 83.96
CA GLU A 30 -84.09 50.20 83.25
C GLU A 30 -82.84 49.40 83.61
N SER A 31 -82.60 49.12 84.90
CA SER A 31 -81.45 48.29 85.32
C SER A 31 -81.56 46.84 84.81
N ARG A 32 -82.76 46.26 84.79
CA ARG A 32 -83.01 44.94 84.18
C ARG A 32 -82.84 44.98 82.66
N GLY A 33 -83.26 46.06 82.00
CA GLY A 33 -83.04 46.30 80.57
C GLY A 33 -81.56 46.39 80.22
N ILE A 34 -80.79 47.18 80.98
CA ILE A 34 -79.33 47.29 80.85
C ILE A 34 -78.65 45.93 81.08
N HIS A 35 -79.08 45.16 82.09
CA HIS A 35 -78.51 43.83 82.36
C HIS A 35 -78.83 42.82 81.24
N LEU A 36 -80.06 42.81 80.71
CA LEU A 36 -80.43 42.00 79.55
C LEU A 36 -79.69 42.43 78.27
N GLN A 37 -79.45 43.74 78.08
CA GLN A 37 -78.60 44.24 77.00
C GLN A 37 -77.15 43.75 77.17
N GLN A 38 -76.57 43.83 78.37
CA GLN A 38 -75.22 43.33 78.64
C GLN A 38 -75.10 41.82 78.39
N ILE A 39 -76.11 41.04 78.77
CA ILE A 39 -76.18 39.59 78.47
C ILE A 39 -76.27 39.37 76.95
N ASN A 40 -77.16 40.07 76.24
CA ASN A 40 -77.29 39.95 74.79
C ASN A 40 -76.00 40.38 74.06
N GLU A 41 -75.35 41.46 74.47
CA GLU A 41 -74.06 41.86 73.94
C GLU A 41 -72.96 40.82 74.22
N SER A 42 -72.97 40.17 75.39
CA SER A 42 -72.03 39.09 75.73
C SER A 42 -72.27 37.86 74.86
N LEU A 43 -73.53 37.42 74.72
CA LEU A 43 -73.93 36.30 73.87
C LEU A 43 -73.70 36.58 72.39
N GLN A 44 -73.79 37.84 71.95
CA GLN A 44 -73.46 38.27 70.60
C GLN A 44 -71.95 38.27 70.36
N LYS A 45 -71.14 38.76 71.33
CA LYS A 45 -69.67 38.66 71.29
C LYS A 45 -69.20 37.20 71.28
N GLU A 46 -69.85 36.32 72.04
CA GLU A 46 -69.60 34.88 72.05
C GLU A 46 -70.01 34.21 70.72
N ASN A 47 -71.19 34.53 70.17
CA ASN A 47 -71.60 34.07 68.84
C ASN A 47 -70.62 34.51 67.74
N SER A 48 -70.17 35.77 67.75
CA SER A 48 -69.16 36.26 66.81
C SER A 48 -67.83 35.51 66.95
N LYS A 49 -67.41 35.20 68.17
CA LYS A 49 -66.20 34.39 68.44
C LYS A 49 -66.35 32.95 67.94
N LEU A 50 -67.48 32.30 68.22
CA LEU A 50 -67.78 30.94 67.76
C LEU A 50 -67.88 30.86 66.23
N ARG A 51 -68.46 31.86 65.57
CA ARG A 51 -68.47 31.98 64.11
C ARG A 51 -67.07 32.13 63.53
N ALA A 52 -66.25 33.01 64.08
CA ALA A 52 -64.86 33.18 63.63
C ALA A 52 -64.02 31.89 63.84
N GLN A 53 -64.22 31.18 64.96
CA GLN A 53 -63.58 29.88 65.21
C GLN A 53 -64.08 28.78 64.25
N PHE A 54 -65.37 28.79 63.88
CA PHE A 54 -65.92 27.86 62.89
C PHE A 54 -65.40 28.15 61.48
N GLU A 55 -65.35 29.42 61.07
CA GLU A 55 -64.78 29.85 59.79
C GLU A 55 -63.28 29.51 59.69
N GLU A 56 -62.52 29.68 60.78
CA GLU A 56 -61.13 29.23 60.85
C GLU A 56 -61.00 27.71 60.77
N ALA A 57 -61.85 26.94 61.47
CA ALA A 57 -61.85 25.48 61.39
C ALA A 57 -62.19 24.98 59.98
N VAL A 58 -63.14 25.61 59.28
CA VAL A 58 -63.47 25.30 57.88
C VAL A 58 -62.30 25.62 56.95
N ARG A 59 -61.60 26.75 57.16
CA ARG A 59 -60.38 27.11 56.40
C ARG A 59 -59.23 26.14 56.66
N VAL A 60 -59.07 25.65 57.88
CA VAL A 60 -58.07 24.61 58.21
C VAL A 60 -58.44 23.28 57.57
N ASN A 61 -59.73 22.91 57.51
CA ASN A 61 -60.16 21.68 56.85
C ASN A 61 -59.86 21.71 55.34
N SER A 62 -60.15 22.82 54.63
CA SER A 62 -59.84 22.90 53.20
C SER A 62 -58.34 22.85 52.92
N GLN A 63 -57.51 23.43 53.80
CA GLN A 63 -56.05 23.27 53.74
C GLN A 63 -55.60 21.81 53.96
N ILE A 64 -56.26 21.08 54.87
CA ILE A 64 -56.03 19.64 55.06
C ILE A 64 -56.44 18.83 53.82
N ASP A 65 -57.57 19.15 53.19
CA ASP A 65 -58.03 18.48 51.96
C ASP A 65 -57.06 18.71 50.79
N ASP A 66 -56.50 19.91 50.64
CA ASP A 66 -55.48 20.21 49.62
C ASP A 66 -54.13 19.55 49.94
N LEU A 67 -53.75 19.43 51.22
CA LEU A 67 -52.60 18.62 51.63
C LEU A 67 -52.81 17.13 51.33
N HIS A 68 -54.01 16.58 51.57
CA HIS A 68 -54.33 15.19 51.22
C HIS A 68 -54.24 14.94 49.71
N LYS A 69 -54.79 15.84 48.87
CA LYS A 69 -54.62 15.77 47.40
C LYS A 69 -53.15 15.79 47.00
N LYS A 70 -52.33 16.65 47.62
CA LYS A 70 -50.89 16.72 47.34
C LYS A 70 -50.13 15.48 47.79
N ILE A 71 -50.46 14.91 48.95
CA ILE A 71 -49.90 13.64 49.43
C ILE A 71 -50.27 12.50 48.47
N GLN A 72 -51.52 12.44 47.99
CA GLN A 72 -51.95 11.44 47.02
C GLN A 72 -51.20 11.58 45.68
N SER A 73 -51.06 12.82 45.16
CA SER A 73 -50.29 13.11 43.95
C SER A 73 -48.83 12.66 44.07
N LEU A 74 -48.15 13.01 45.16
CA LEU A 74 -46.76 12.61 45.43
C LEU A 74 -46.63 11.09 45.67
N THR A 75 -47.65 10.44 46.22
CA THR A 75 -47.66 8.97 46.40
C THR A 75 -47.73 8.25 45.06
N ASN A 76 -48.55 8.75 44.12
CA ASN A 76 -48.61 8.23 42.76
C ASN A 76 -47.29 8.47 42.02
N GLU A 77 -46.72 9.68 42.10
CA GLU A 77 -45.42 10.00 41.50
C GLU A 77 -44.29 9.09 42.03
N ILE A 78 -44.28 8.80 43.35
CA ILE A 78 -43.34 7.85 43.96
C ILE A 78 -43.59 6.40 43.48
N PHE A 79 -44.82 6.03 43.13
CA PHE A 79 -45.13 4.72 42.56
C PHE A 79 -44.64 4.62 41.10
N ASP A 80 -44.92 5.63 40.28
CA ASP A 80 -44.50 5.68 38.88
C ASP A 80 -42.97 5.72 38.75
N LEU A 81 -42.28 6.52 39.58
CA LEU A 81 -40.81 6.57 39.62
C LEU A 81 -40.18 5.25 40.12
N LYS A 82 -40.86 4.48 40.98
CA LYS A 82 -40.42 3.12 41.35
C LYS A 82 -40.57 2.15 40.18
N SER A 83 -41.72 2.17 39.51
CA SER A 83 -41.99 1.35 38.33
C SER A 83 -40.98 1.60 37.21
N GLN A 84 -40.69 2.88 36.90
CA GLN A 84 -39.66 3.27 35.93
C GLN A 84 -38.25 2.83 36.37
N LYS A 85 -37.92 2.91 37.66
CA LYS A 85 -36.64 2.42 38.17
C LYS A 85 -36.51 0.90 38.02
N GLU A 86 -37.60 0.16 38.18
CA GLU A 86 -37.63 -1.30 38.05
C GLU A 86 -37.46 -1.73 36.58
N ASP A 87 -38.18 -1.10 35.63
CA ASP A 87 -37.95 -1.27 34.18
C ASP A 87 -36.50 -0.97 33.78
N LEU A 88 -35.96 0.18 34.20
CA LEU A 88 -34.58 0.56 33.87
C LEU A 88 -33.55 -0.39 34.49
N SER A 89 -33.81 -0.93 35.68
CA SER A 89 -32.95 -1.94 36.32
C SER A 89 -32.99 -3.26 35.55
N GLN A 90 -34.18 -3.74 35.16
CA GLN A 90 -34.34 -4.98 34.39
C GLN A 90 -33.72 -4.85 32.99
N ARG A 91 -33.88 -3.70 32.34
CA ARG A 91 -33.26 -3.42 31.03
C ARG A 91 -31.74 -3.30 31.10
N LEU A 92 -31.21 -2.77 32.21
CA LEU A 92 -29.77 -2.77 32.47
C LEU A 92 -29.24 -4.20 32.67
N GLU A 93 -29.95 -5.03 33.45
CA GLU A 93 -29.59 -6.44 33.66
C GLU A 93 -29.59 -7.25 32.35
N ILE A 94 -30.61 -7.07 31.50
CA ILE A 94 -30.66 -7.67 30.16
C ILE A 94 -29.52 -7.16 29.27
N ALA A 95 -29.20 -5.87 29.31
CA ALA A 95 -28.10 -5.30 28.52
C ALA A 95 -26.73 -5.81 28.97
N LEU A 96 -26.52 -6.00 30.28
CA LEU A 96 -25.31 -6.61 30.82
C LEU A 96 -25.19 -8.08 30.40
N HIS A 97 -26.25 -8.89 30.55
CA HIS A 97 -26.24 -10.29 30.12
C HIS A 97 -25.97 -10.44 28.61
N ALA A 98 -26.55 -9.57 27.78
CA ALA A 98 -26.27 -9.55 26.34
C ALA A 98 -24.81 -9.17 26.01
N ASN A 99 -24.21 -8.26 26.79
CA ASN A 99 -22.82 -7.88 26.63
C ASN A 99 -21.85 -8.99 27.10
N ASP A 100 -22.19 -9.70 28.18
CA ASP A 100 -21.43 -10.85 28.67
C ASP A 100 -21.50 -12.02 27.66
N GLU A 101 -22.69 -12.30 27.10
CA GLU A 101 -22.85 -13.27 25.99
C GLU A 101 -22.02 -12.90 24.75
N LEU A 102 -21.98 -11.62 24.36
CA LEU A 102 -21.18 -11.16 23.23
C LEU A 102 -19.67 -11.25 23.53
N THR A 103 -19.26 -10.98 24.76
CA THR A 103 -17.87 -11.10 25.22
C THR A 103 -17.41 -12.56 25.19
N ILE A 104 -18.25 -13.49 25.66
CA ILE A 104 -17.98 -14.94 25.58
C ILE A 104 -17.86 -15.38 24.10
N LYS A 105 -18.84 -15.04 23.25
CA LYS A 105 -18.82 -15.39 21.82
C LYS A 105 -17.62 -14.81 21.07
N PHE A 106 -17.12 -13.64 21.48
CA PHE A 106 -15.91 -13.04 20.91
C PHE A 106 -14.65 -13.79 21.34
N GLU A 107 -14.54 -14.17 22.62
CA GLU A 107 -13.40 -14.93 23.13
C GLU A 107 -13.39 -16.36 22.57
N ASP A 108 -14.54 -17.02 22.41
CA ASP A 108 -14.72 -18.30 21.72
C ASP A 108 -14.24 -18.24 20.25
N GLN A 109 -14.62 -17.18 19.52
CA GLN A 109 -14.18 -16.97 18.12
C GLN A 109 -12.67 -16.73 18.03
N LYS A 110 -12.10 -16.00 19.00
CA LYS A 110 -10.67 -15.70 19.11
C LYS A 110 -9.86 -16.95 19.44
N GLU A 111 -10.35 -17.83 20.32
CA GLU A 111 -9.73 -19.13 20.60
C GLU A 111 -9.82 -20.05 19.36
N SER A 112 -10.99 -20.16 18.74
CA SER A 112 -11.19 -20.92 17.49
C SER A 112 -10.25 -20.47 16.35
N LEU A 113 -10.12 -19.16 16.10
CA LEU A 113 -9.19 -18.61 15.12
C LEU A 113 -7.72 -18.82 15.51
N HIS A 114 -7.40 -18.89 16.80
CA HIS A 114 -6.05 -19.21 17.27
C HIS A 114 -5.73 -20.70 17.08
N GLU A 115 -6.68 -21.60 17.35
CA GLU A 115 -6.54 -23.04 17.06
C GLU A 115 -6.42 -23.32 15.55
N GLN A 116 -7.22 -22.64 14.72
CA GLN A 116 -7.09 -22.74 13.25
C GLN A 116 -5.69 -22.30 12.79
N ARG A 117 -5.22 -21.12 13.19
CA ARG A 117 -3.87 -20.63 12.85
C ARG A 117 -2.77 -21.56 13.33
N LYS A 118 -2.93 -22.18 14.50
CA LYS A 118 -1.99 -23.18 15.06
C LYS A 118 -1.99 -24.47 14.23
N SER A 119 -3.15 -24.91 13.73
CA SER A 119 -3.27 -26.04 12.79
C SER A 119 -2.60 -25.72 11.45
N ASP A 120 -2.89 -24.55 10.86
CA ASP A 120 -2.32 -24.09 9.59
C ASP A 120 -0.79 -23.97 9.67
N LEU A 121 -0.25 -23.43 10.78
CA LEU A 121 1.18 -23.37 11.04
C LEU A 121 1.83 -24.75 11.14
N LEU A 122 1.19 -25.72 11.80
CA LEU A 122 1.68 -27.10 11.89
C LEU A 122 1.63 -27.82 10.53
N SER A 123 0.60 -27.56 9.72
CA SER A 123 0.49 -28.06 8.35
C SER A 123 1.61 -27.50 7.46
N LEU A 124 1.77 -26.17 7.45
CA LEU A 124 2.83 -25.48 6.70
C LEU A 124 4.23 -25.92 7.13
N GLN A 125 4.47 -26.06 8.44
CA GLN A 125 5.75 -26.56 8.96
C GLN A 125 6.01 -28.02 8.55
N THR A 126 4.97 -28.85 8.44
CA THR A 126 5.07 -30.22 7.93
C THR A 126 5.37 -30.25 6.43
N GLU A 127 4.79 -29.34 5.65
CA GLU A 127 5.10 -29.19 4.22
C GLU A 127 6.50 -28.64 3.96
N ILE A 128 6.96 -27.68 4.77
CA ILE A 128 8.35 -27.20 4.76
C ILE A 128 9.32 -28.36 5.05
N GLN A 129 9.02 -29.21 6.04
CA GLN A 129 9.85 -30.39 6.29
C GLN A 129 9.80 -31.41 5.14
N ARG A 130 8.65 -31.63 4.49
CA ARG A 130 8.52 -32.51 3.32
C ARG A 130 9.34 -31.98 2.13
N THR A 131 9.27 -30.68 1.85
CA THR A 131 10.02 -30.04 0.76
C THR A 131 11.51 -29.99 1.03
N GLN A 132 11.94 -29.70 2.26
CA GLN A 132 13.35 -29.81 2.68
C GLN A 132 13.90 -31.23 2.49
N ARG A 133 13.15 -32.28 2.86
CA ARG A 133 13.55 -33.68 2.62
C ARG A 133 13.64 -34.01 1.12
N LYS A 134 12.70 -33.53 0.30
CA LYS A 134 12.74 -33.70 -1.16
C LYS A 134 13.98 -33.03 -1.76
N LEU A 135 14.25 -31.77 -1.41
CA LEU A 135 15.43 -31.03 -1.89
C LEU A 135 16.73 -31.71 -1.48
N LYS A 136 16.86 -32.15 -0.22
CA LYS A 136 18.04 -32.90 0.24
C LYS A 136 18.22 -34.23 -0.50
N ASN A 137 17.13 -34.96 -0.78
CA ASN A 137 17.22 -36.19 -1.56
C ASN A 137 17.71 -35.95 -3.01
N GLU A 138 17.37 -34.82 -3.64
CA GLU A 138 17.94 -34.43 -4.93
C GLU A 138 19.39 -33.92 -4.82
N GLU A 139 19.75 -33.23 -3.74
CA GLU A 139 21.13 -32.86 -3.43
C GLU A 139 22.03 -34.10 -3.28
N ASP A 140 21.60 -35.09 -2.48
CA ASP A 140 22.30 -36.36 -2.29
C ASP A 140 22.42 -37.18 -3.60
N LYS A 141 21.41 -37.11 -4.49
CA LYS A 141 21.48 -37.71 -5.84
C LYS A 141 22.50 -37.00 -6.73
N ASN A 142 22.46 -35.67 -6.77
CA ASN A 142 23.37 -34.87 -7.58
C ASN A 142 24.82 -35.03 -7.10
N HIS A 143 25.06 -35.06 -5.79
CA HIS A 143 26.37 -35.33 -5.22
C HIS A 143 26.91 -36.71 -5.64
N LYS A 144 26.06 -37.75 -5.61
CA LYS A 144 26.40 -39.10 -6.12
C LYS A 144 26.58 -39.17 -7.64
N MET A 145 26.12 -38.19 -8.41
CA MET A 145 26.41 -38.08 -9.84
C MET A 145 27.74 -37.37 -10.10
N VAL A 146 28.03 -36.29 -9.36
CA VAL A 146 29.36 -35.64 -9.37
C VAL A 146 30.45 -36.63 -8.99
N GLU A 147 30.28 -37.35 -7.87
CA GLU A 147 31.25 -38.35 -7.37
C GLU A 147 31.48 -39.51 -8.37
N LYS A 148 30.54 -39.80 -9.27
CA LYS A 148 30.74 -40.76 -10.38
C LYS A 148 31.57 -40.15 -11.51
N TYR A 149 31.26 -38.92 -11.92
CA TYR A 149 32.02 -38.23 -12.97
C TYR A 149 33.45 -37.97 -12.55
N ASP A 150 33.71 -37.59 -11.28
CA ASP A 150 35.07 -37.43 -10.75
C ASP A 150 35.87 -38.74 -10.86
N LYS A 151 35.28 -39.88 -10.47
CA LYS A 151 35.91 -41.21 -10.60
C LYS A 151 36.16 -41.62 -12.06
N GLU A 152 35.32 -41.17 -12.99
CA GLU A 152 35.50 -41.40 -14.42
C GLU A 152 36.60 -40.48 -15.02
N ILE A 153 36.68 -39.22 -14.57
CA ILE A 153 37.78 -38.30 -14.89
C ILE A 153 39.12 -38.83 -14.38
N ASP A 154 39.19 -39.33 -13.15
CA ASP A 154 40.39 -39.98 -12.59
C ASP A 154 40.81 -41.20 -13.42
N LYS A 155 39.85 -42.08 -13.76
CA LYS A 155 40.09 -43.26 -14.61
C LYS A 155 40.64 -42.85 -15.98
N LEU A 156 40.01 -41.90 -16.67
CA LEU A 156 40.46 -41.39 -17.97
C LEU A 156 41.83 -40.68 -17.87
N THR A 157 42.12 -40.04 -16.74
CA THR A 157 43.42 -39.42 -16.46
C THR A 157 44.54 -40.46 -16.29
N VAL A 158 44.26 -41.58 -15.61
CA VAL A 158 45.18 -42.72 -15.51
C VAL A 158 45.37 -43.41 -16.86
N GLU A 159 44.31 -43.57 -17.64
CA GLU A 159 44.36 -44.15 -18.99
C GLU A 159 45.19 -43.28 -19.94
N ASN A 160 44.97 -41.96 -19.98
CA ASN A 160 45.77 -41.03 -20.77
C ASN A 160 47.25 -41.01 -20.35
N LYS A 161 47.57 -41.03 -19.05
CA LYS A 161 48.97 -41.15 -18.57
C LYS A 161 49.61 -42.47 -18.99
N THR A 162 48.83 -43.56 -19.04
CA THR A 162 49.30 -44.86 -19.50
C THR A 162 49.56 -44.87 -21.01
N ASN A 163 48.66 -44.27 -21.80
CA ASN A 163 48.81 -44.10 -23.24
C ASN A 163 50.00 -43.19 -23.58
N GLN A 164 50.20 -42.06 -22.87
CA GLN A 164 51.42 -41.25 -22.98
C GLN A 164 52.69 -42.08 -22.74
N ASN A 165 52.72 -42.94 -21.72
CA ASN A 165 53.87 -43.81 -21.47
C ASN A 165 54.09 -44.84 -22.60
N TYR A 166 53.03 -45.34 -23.25
CA TYR A 166 53.17 -46.18 -24.44
C TYR A 166 53.73 -45.39 -25.64
N LEU A 167 53.22 -44.18 -25.91
CA LEU A 167 53.75 -43.33 -26.99
C LEU A 167 55.21 -42.94 -26.73
N GLN A 168 55.58 -42.60 -25.50
CA GLN A 168 56.96 -42.32 -25.10
C GLN A 168 57.89 -43.53 -25.37
N ARG A 169 57.42 -44.75 -25.06
CA ARG A 169 58.18 -45.99 -25.33
C ARG A 169 58.28 -46.33 -26.81
N ILE A 170 57.26 -46.01 -27.61
CA ILE A 170 57.28 -46.15 -29.07
C ILE A 170 58.28 -45.16 -29.68
N ILE A 171 58.27 -43.90 -29.22
CA ILE A 171 59.27 -42.89 -29.60
C ILE A 171 60.67 -43.41 -29.29
N SER A 172 61.03 -43.68 -28.02
CA SER A 172 62.40 -44.08 -27.69
C SER A 172 62.82 -45.44 -28.25
N GLY A 173 61.86 -46.32 -28.56
CA GLY A 173 62.13 -47.55 -29.33
C GLY A 173 62.47 -47.28 -30.79
N ALA A 174 61.79 -46.32 -31.42
CA ALA A 174 62.11 -45.87 -32.78
C ALA A 174 63.41 -45.06 -32.83
N GLU A 175 63.68 -44.20 -31.84
CA GLU A 175 64.95 -43.46 -31.73
C GLU A 175 66.16 -44.40 -31.66
N HIS A 176 66.04 -45.52 -30.92
CA HIS A 176 67.06 -46.56 -30.86
C HIS A 176 67.15 -47.37 -32.16
N TYR A 177 66.04 -47.59 -32.89
CA TYR A 177 66.04 -48.42 -34.10
C TYR A 177 66.52 -47.67 -35.36
N PHE A 178 66.24 -46.37 -35.46
CA PHE A 178 66.61 -45.53 -36.60
C PHE A 178 67.82 -44.62 -36.34
N GLU A 179 68.41 -44.68 -35.13
CA GLU A 179 69.52 -43.83 -34.65
C GLU A 179 69.26 -42.32 -34.79
N GLN A 180 67.98 -41.91 -34.78
CA GLN A 180 67.53 -40.56 -35.07
C GLN A 180 66.46 -40.12 -34.06
N SER A 181 66.59 -38.92 -33.48
CA SER A 181 65.69 -38.44 -32.43
C SER A 181 64.34 -37.97 -32.97
N PHE A 182 63.24 -38.34 -32.29
CA PHE A 182 61.87 -37.99 -32.68
C PHE A 182 61.17 -37.26 -31.54
N HIS A 183 60.90 -35.96 -31.70
CA HIS A 183 60.39 -35.14 -30.58
C HIS A 183 58.89 -35.33 -30.32
N ASN A 184 58.15 -35.87 -31.29
CA ASN A 184 56.75 -36.26 -31.14
C ASN A 184 56.42 -37.43 -32.08
N THR A 185 55.22 -38.02 -31.93
CA THR A 185 54.76 -39.14 -32.75
C THR A 185 54.48 -38.77 -34.21
N GLU A 186 54.17 -37.51 -34.53
CA GLU A 186 53.95 -37.08 -35.90
C GLU A 186 55.26 -36.96 -36.70
N ASP A 187 56.38 -36.65 -36.05
CA ASP A 187 57.71 -36.66 -36.67
C ASP A 187 58.11 -38.09 -37.07
N LEU A 188 57.87 -39.05 -36.17
CA LEU A 188 58.06 -40.48 -36.46
C LEU A 188 57.14 -40.95 -37.59
N ILE A 189 55.87 -40.55 -37.59
CA ILE A 189 54.91 -40.86 -38.67
C ILE A 189 55.35 -40.22 -39.99
N LYS A 190 55.83 -38.97 -40.00
CA LYS A 190 56.37 -38.32 -41.21
C LYS A 190 57.60 -39.05 -41.75
N TYR A 191 58.49 -39.50 -40.87
CA TYR A 191 59.67 -40.28 -41.24
C TYR A 191 59.30 -41.63 -41.88
N LEU A 192 58.40 -42.39 -41.22
CA LEU A 192 57.90 -43.68 -41.72
C LEU A 192 57.12 -43.58 -43.04
N ASN A 193 56.60 -42.40 -43.39
CA ASN A 193 55.92 -42.13 -44.66
C ASN A 193 56.85 -41.61 -45.78
N GLN A 194 58.17 -41.49 -45.55
CA GLN A 194 59.10 -41.20 -46.64
C GLN A 194 59.36 -42.45 -47.49
N PRO A 195 59.42 -42.34 -48.84
CA PRO A 195 59.62 -43.48 -49.71
C PRO A 195 61.00 -44.13 -49.49
N PRO A 196 61.10 -45.46 -49.46
CA PRO A 196 62.30 -46.15 -48.98
C PRO A 196 63.51 -45.95 -49.89
N LEU A 197 64.57 -45.39 -49.32
CA LEU A 197 65.90 -45.37 -49.94
C LEU A 197 66.49 -46.80 -49.96
N ARG A 198 67.22 -47.11 -51.03
CA ARG A 198 67.64 -48.49 -51.33
C ARG A 198 68.93 -48.89 -50.61
N VAL A 199 68.80 -49.96 -49.80
CA VAL A 199 69.65 -51.16 -49.77
C VAL A 199 71.15 -50.95 -49.53
N GLN A 200 71.66 -51.51 -48.41
CA GLN A 200 72.69 -52.56 -48.47
C GLN A 200 72.73 -53.42 -47.20
N GLU A 201 73.25 -54.64 -47.35
CA GLU A 201 73.33 -55.68 -46.32
C GLU A 201 74.67 -55.64 -45.59
N THR A 202 74.71 -56.11 -44.34
CA THR A 202 75.91 -56.73 -43.75
C THR A 202 75.50 -57.65 -42.60
N GLN A 203 76.24 -58.72 -42.39
CA GLN A 203 76.01 -59.69 -41.31
C GLN A 203 77.08 -59.56 -40.21
N ASP A 204 76.71 -60.12 -39.05
CA ASP A 204 77.58 -60.93 -38.17
C ASP A 204 78.47 -60.30 -37.07
N ASN A 205 78.29 -60.90 -35.88
CA ASN A 205 79.25 -61.14 -34.79
C ASN A 205 79.80 -59.98 -33.92
N PHE A 206 79.41 -60.01 -32.63
CA PHE A 206 80.39 -59.94 -31.52
C PHE A 206 79.96 -60.83 -30.33
N HIS A 207 80.88 -61.11 -29.39
CA HIS A 207 80.95 -62.41 -28.72
C HIS A 207 81.55 -62.33 -27.28
N ILE A 208 81.20 -63.29 -26.40
CA ILE A 208 81.79 -63.61 -25.06
C ILE A 208 81.55 -62.50 -23.98
N SER A 209 81.15 -62.77 -22.72
CA SER A 209 81.94 -63.47 -21.69
C SER A 209 81.16 -63.97 -20.46
N SER A 210 81.77 -64.89 -19.70
CA SER A 210 81.10 -65.78 -18.73
C SER A 210 81.43 -65.56 -17.25
N SER A 211 80.39 -65.52 -16.41
CA SER A 211 80.32 -65.91 -14.98
C SER A 211 78.82 -65.86 -14.58
N ILE A 212 78.21 -66.57 -13.62
CA ILE A 212 78.62 -67.01 -12.28
C ILE A 212 77.85 -68.31 -11.94
N THR A 213 78.51 -69.45 -11.82
CA THR A 213 77.84 -70.77 -11.65
C THR A 213 77.18 -71.02 -10.28
N VAL A 214 77.34 -70.11 -9.32
CA VAL A 214 76.75 -70.21 -7.97
C VAL A 214 75.42 -69.45 -7.87
N LYS A 215 75.29 -68.29 -8.52
CA LYS A 215 74.07 -67.46 -8.45
C LYS A 215 72.86 -68.16 -9.10
N ASN A 216 73.05 -68.98 -10.13
CA ASN A 216 71.93 -69.59 -10.86
C ASN A 216 71.06 -70.53 -10.00
N LYS A 217 71.59 -71.13 -8.93
CA LYS A 217 70.75 -71.88 -7.96
C LYS A 217 69.90 -70.94 -7.09
N GLN A 218 70.49 -69.87 -6.56
CA GLN A 218 69.73 -68.85 -5.81
C GLN A 218 68.71 -68.13 -6.69
N ILE A 219 69.04 -67.80 -7.94
CA ILE A 219 68.12 -67.18 -8.90
C ILE A 219 66.97 -68.13 -9.21
N ALA A 220 67.23 -69.40 -9.57
CA ALA A 220 66.16 -70.37 -9.82
C ALA A 220 65.29 -70.62 -8.57
N GLU A 221 65.85 -70.55 -7.37
CA GLU A 221 65.10 -70.70 -6.12
C GLU A 221 64.28 -69.44 -5.78
N ILE A 222 64.82 -68.24 -5.99
CA ILE A 222 64.12 -66.95 -5.88
C ILE A 222 63.03 -66.85 -6.94
N GLU A 223 63.23 -67.33 -8.17
CA GLU A 223 62.21 -67.40 -9.22
C GLU A 223 61.12 -68.41 -8.89
N LYS A 224 61.48 -69.56 -8.30
CA LYS A 224 60.53 -70.56 -7.80
C LYS A 224 59.73 -70.03 -6.60
N GLN A 225 60.33 -69.21 -5.74
CA GLN A 225 59.63 -68.47 -4.69
C GLN A 225 58.74 -67.37 -5.29
N LYS A 226 59.24 -66.54 -6.20
CA LYS A 226 58.50 -65.48 -6.92
C LYS A 226 57.28 -66.06 -7.65
N LYS A 227 57.43 -67.21 -8.33
CA LYS A 227 56.32 -67.93 -9.00
C LYS A 227 55.30 -68.49 -8.00
N ARG A 228 55.75 -68.97 -6.83
CA ARG A 228 54.85 -69.37 -5.72
C ARG A 228 54.16 -68.17 -5.07
N VAL A 229 54.80 -67.00 -5.01
CA VAL A 229 54.22 -65.76 -4.48
C VAL A 229 53.22 -65.17 -5.47
N LEU A 230 53.53 -65.12 -6.77
CA LEU A 230 52.53 -64.79 -7.81
C LEU A 230 51.34 -65.74 -7.73
N GLN A 231 51.54 -67.06 -7.76
CA GLN A 231 50.41 -68.01 -7.64
C GLN A 231 49.61 -67.90 -6.32
N LYS A 232 50.16 -67.32 -5.26
CA LYS A 232 49.41 -66.96 -4.05
C LYS A 232 48.67 -65.64 -4.20
N LEU A 233 49.29 -64.64 -4.83
CA LEU A 233 48.72 -63.33 -5.12
C LEU A 233 47.57 -63.43 -6.14
N ASP A 234 47.74 -64.22 -7.21
CA ASP A 234 46.71 -64.52 -8.21
C ASP A 234 45.50 -65.20 -7.56
N LYS A 235 45.73 -66.15 -6.64
CA LYS A 235 44.66 -66.78 -5.85
C LYS A 235 44.01 -65.84 -4.84
N ALA A 236 44.76 -64.90 -4.27
CA ALA A 236 44.22 -63.85 -3.41
C ALA A 236 43.38 -62.85 -4.21
N HIS A 237 43.80 -62.47 -5.43
CA HIS A 237 43.01 -61.64 -6.33
C HIS A 237 41.75 -62.35 -6.82
N ALA A 238 41.83 -63.65 -7.16
CA ALA A 238 40.66 -64.45 -7.49
C ALA A 238 39.65 -64.47 -6.32
N LYS A 239 40.12 -64.78 -5.09
CA LYS A 239 39.25 -64.79 -3.91
C LYS A 239 38.72 -63.40 -3.54
N ASN A 240 39.50 -62.33 -3.70
CA ASN A 240 39.02 -60.97 -3.49
C ASN A 240 37.98 -60.57 -4.55
N LYS A 241 38.08 -61.09 -5.78
CA LYS A 241 37.06 -60.89 -6.82
C LYS A 241 35.78 -61.68 -6.53
N GLU A 242 35.89 -62.91 -6.03
CA GLU A 242 34.77 -63.72 -5.53
C GLU A 242 34.04 -62.98 -4.39
N LEU A 243 34.78 -62.55 -3.36
CA LEU A 243 34.25 -61.77 -2.24
C LEU A 243 33.63 -60.42 -2.67
N ALA A 244 34.21 -59.74 -3.67
CA ALA A 244 33.62 -58.53 -4.23
C ALA A 244 32.29 -58.81 -4.96
N HIS A 245 32.19 -59.93 -5.68
CA HIS A 245 30.91 -60.34 -6.29
C HIS A 245 29.88 -60.77 -5.23
N GLU A 246 30.30 -61.41 -4.14
CA GLU A 246 29.46 -61.77 -3.00
C GLU A 246 28.91 -60.52 -2.28
N ILE A 247 29.76 -59.52 -1.99
CA ILE A 247 29.36 -58.22 -1.44
C ILE A 247 28.35 -57.53 -2.36
N ILE A 248 28.62 -57.43 -3.67
CA ILE A 248 27.68 -56.82 -4.64
C ILE A 248 26.35 -57.59 -4.72
N SER A 249 26.34 -58.89 -4.44
CA SER A 249 25.11 -59.69 -4.35
C SER A 249 24.31 -59.36 -3.08
N LEU A 250 24.99 -59.30 -1.93
CA LEU A 250 24.38 -58.96 -0.64
C LEU A 250 23.88 -57.51 -0.59
N GLU A 251 24.62 -56.57 -1.18
CA GLU A 251 24.18 -55.16 -1.34
C GLU A 251 22.89 -55.05 -2.16
N LYS A 252 22.75 -55.85 -3.22
CA LYS A 252 21.52 -55.92 -4.02
C LYS A 252 20.37 -56.53 -3.23
N GLU A 253 20.60 -57.66 -2.56
CA GLU A 253 19.56 -58.30 -1.74
C GLU A 253 19.07 -57.37 -0.62
N HIS A 254 19.99 -56.74 0.11
CA HIS A 254 19.67 -55.76 1.14
C HIS A 254 18.93 -54.53 0.57
N SER A 255 19.29 -54.07 -0.64
CA SER A 255 18.55 -53.00 -1.33
C SER A 255 17.12 -53.42 -1.69
N SER A 256 16.91 -54.67 -2.12
CA SER A 256 15.57 -55.21 -2.37
C SER A 256 14.76 -55.39 -1.08
N GLN A 257 15.39 -55.80 0.03
CA GLN A 257 14.73 -55.86 1.33
C GLN A 257 14.32 -54.47 1.84
N ILE A 258 15.20 -53.46 1.70
CA ILE A 258 14.86 -52.05 2.00
C ILE A 258 13.65 -51.59 1.18
N TYR A 259 13.60 -51.92 -0.11
CA TYR A 259 12.47 -51.55 -0.97
C TYR A 259 11.15 -52.15 -0.46
N ILE A 260 11.14 -53.46 -0.16
CA ILE A 260 9.96 -54.17 0.39
C ILE A 260 9.51 -53.59 1.74
N TYR A 261 10.45 -53.25 2.64
CA TYR A 261 10.10 -52.62 3.91
C TYR A 261 9.63 -51.17 3.75
N THR A 262 10.12 -50.43 2.75
CA THR A 262 9.67 -49.07 2.44
C THR A 262 8.23 -49.08 1.91
N ASP A 263 7.95 -49.94 0.94
CA ASP A 263 6.62 -50.16 0.36
C ASP A 263 5.59 -50.56 1.43
N LYS A 264 5.98 -51.45 2.35
CA LYS A 264 5.14 -51.84 3.50
C LYS A 264 4.95 -50.75 4.56
N ILE A 265 5.91 -49.84 4.71
CA ILE A 265 5.74 -48.65 5.55
C ILE A 265 4.77 -47.66 4.88
N GLU A 266 4.77 -47.54 3.55
CA GLU A 266 3.84 -46.69 2.82
C GLU A 266 2.40 -47.25 2.87
N GLU A 267 2.22 -48.56 2.70
CA GLU A 267 0.96 -49.30 2.94
C GLU A 267 0.39 -49.01 4.35
N LEU A 268 1.21 -49.16 5.40
CA LEU A 268 0.80 -48.92 6.78
C LEU A 268 0.48 -47.44 7.06
N ASN A 269 1.17 -46.50 6.41
CA ASN A 269 0.84 -45.07 6.53
C ASN A 269 -0.48 -44.72 5.83
N MET A 270 -0.79 -45.34 4.68
CA MET A 270 -2.11 -45.18 4.04
C MET A 270 -3.24 -45.69 4.93
N LEU A 271 -3.11 -46.89 5.50
CA LEU A 271 -4.09 -47.44 6.45
C LEU A 271 -4.28 -46.54 7.68
N LEU A 272 -3.17 -46.00 8.22
CA LEU A 272 -3.21 -45.10 9.38
C LEU A 272 -3.81 -43.71 9.04
N GLN A 273 -3.68 -43.24 7.79
CA GLN A 273 -4.39 -42.06 7.31
C GLN A 273 -5.89 -42.34 7.13
N GLN A 274 -6.25 -43.46 6.50
CA GLN A 274 -7.66 -43.86 6.31
C GLN A 274 -8.41 -43.96 7.65
N GLN A 275 -7.79 -44.55 8.68
CA GLN A 275 -8.39 -44.60 10.03
C GLN A 275 -8.56 -43.22 10.68
N LYS A 276 -7.67 -42.25 10.39
CA LYS A 276 -7.83 -40.87 10.88
C LYS A 276 -8.97 -40.14 10.18
N GLU A 277 -9.14 -40.35 8.88
CA GLU A 277 -10.25 -39.79 8.11
C GLU A 277 -11.59 -40.39 8.58
N GLU A 278 -11.64 -41.69 8.83
CA GLU A 278 -12.81 -42.37 9.42
C GLU A 278 -13.12 -41.84 10.84
N HIS A 279 -12.11 -41.69 11.71
CA HIS A 279 -12.29 -41.07 13.03
C HIS A 279 -12.78 -39.62 12.94
N SER A 280 -12.26 -38.80 12.02
CA SER A 280 -12.71 -37.41 11.83
C SER A 280 -14.19 -37.34 11.45
N LEU A 281 -14.65 -38.22 10.54
CA LEU A 281 -16.06 -38.32 10.15
C LEU A 281 -16.96 -38.79 11.30
N ILE A 282 -16.47 -39.69 12.15
CA ILE A 282 -17.18 -40.12 13.36
C ILE A 282 -17.30 -38.96 14.37
N ASP A 283 -16.24 -38.19 14.58
CA ASP A 283 -16.24 -37.06 15.51
C ASP A 283 -17.08 -35.88 15.00
N GLU A 284 -17.08 -35.59 13.69
CA GLU A 284 -18.01 -34.65 13.07
C GLU A 284 -19.48 -35.11 13.20
N GLY A 285 -19.75 -36.40 12.97
CA GLY A 285 -21.08 -36.99 13.18
C GLY A 285 -21.55 -36.92 14.64
N ASN A 286 -20.64 -37.14 15.59
CA ASN A 286 -20.90 -36.99 17.02
C ASN A 286 -21.13 -35.52 17.40
N LYS A 287 -20.33 -34.59 16.87
CA LYS A 287 -20.49 -33.14 17.08
C LYS A 287 -21.84 -32.65 16.57
N HIS A 288 -22.21 -32.99 15.33
CA HIS A 288 -23.53 -32.64 14.78
C HIS A 288 -24.68 -33.22 15.62
N LYS A 289 -24.52 -34.45 16.13
CA LYS A 289 -25.50 -35.07 17.05
C LYS A 289 -25.60 -34.36 18.39
N ILE A 290 -24.50 -33.83 18.93
CA ILE A 290 -24.47 -32.97 20.11
C ILE A 290 -25.17 -31.63 19.81
N ASP A 291 -24.89 -31.00 18.67
CA ASP A 291 -25.52 -29.73 18.27
C ASP A 291 -27.04 -29.85 18.08
N VAL A 292 -27.51 -30.97 17.51
CA VAL A 292 -28.94 -31.29 17.40
C VAL A 292 -29.58 -31.53 18.78
N LEU A 293 -28.88 -32.20 19.70
CA LEU A 293 -29.36 -32.38 21.08
C LEU A 293 -29.39 -31.06 21.85
N ASN A 294 -28.36 -30.22 21.72
CA ASN A 294 -28.29 -28.89 22.33
C ASN A 294 -29.40 -27.97 21.81
N SER A 295 -29.64 -27.97 20.49
CA SER A 295 -30.76 -27.26 19.86
C SER A 295 -32.11 -27.73 20.41
N LYS A 296 -32.27 -29.03 20.65
CA LYS A 296 -33.48 -29.61 21.25
C LYS A 296 -33.63 -29.27 22.74
N ILE A 297 -32.53 -29.22 23.50
CA ILE A 297 -32.51 -28.77 24.89
C ILE A 297 -32.86 -27.28 24.98
N ALA A 298 -32.35 -26.45 24.08
CA ALA A 298 -32.68 -25.03 23.99
C ALA A 298 -34.18 -24.81 23.65
N ALA A 299 -34.71 -25.56 22.67
CA ALA A 299 -36.13 -25.53 22.33
C ALA A 299 -37.02 -25.93 23.53
N LEU A 300 -36.71 -27.05 24.20
CA LEU A 300 -37.44 -27.49 25.40
C LEU A 300 -37.30 -26.51 26.58
N SER A 301 -36.14 -25.84 26.72
CA SER A 301 -35.92 -24.83 27.77
C SER A 301 -36.75 -23.56 27.50
N SER A 302 -36.85 -23.14 26.23
CA SER A 302 -37.72 -22.05 25.79
C SER A 302 -39.20 -22.41 25.97
N GLU A 303 -39.60 -23.64 25.65
CA GLU A 303 -40.96 -24.15 25.89
C GLU A 303 -41.30 -24.22 27.39
N ILE A 304 -40.33 -24.57 28.26
CA ILE A 304 -40.49 -24.52 29.73
C ILE A 304 -40.57 -23.07 30.24
N GLN A 305 -39.84 -22.12 29.65
CA GLN A 305 -39.95 -20.69 29.99
C GLN A 305 -41.31 -20.12 29.55
N GLN A 306 -41.78 -20.43 28.34
CA GLN A 306 -43.11 -20.04 27.87
C GLN A 306 -44.21 -20.64 28.74
N ASN A 307 -44.16 -21.94 29.06
CA ASN A 307 -45.16 -22.56 29.94
C ASN A 307 -45.16 -21.99 31.38
N LYS A 308 -44.02 -21.49 31.88
CA LYS A 308 -43.97 -20.75 33.16
C LYS A 308 -44.64 -19.37 33.08
N LEU A 309 -44.57 -18.69 31.94
CA LEU A 309 -45.28 -17.43 31.70
C LEU A 309 -46.78 -17.66 31.44
N SER A 310 -47.15 -18.73 30.72
CA SER A 310 -48.52 -19.02 30.33
C SER A 310 -49.47 -19.42 31.48
N GLN A 311 -48.99 -19.61 32.71
CA GLN A 311 -49.86 -19.79 33.88
C GLN A 311 -50.30 -18.48 34.56
N ILE A 312 -49.79 -17.32 34.14
CA ILE A 312 -50.19 -16.01 34.70
C ILE A 312 -50.48 -15.00 33.57
N THR A 313 -51.51 -15.26 32.76
CA THR A 313 -52.50 -14.26 32.27
C THR A 313 -53.45 -14.88 31.25
N SER A 314 -54.76 -14.71 31.48
CA SER A 314 -55.80 -15.08 30.51
C SER A 314 -56.62 -13.87 30.09
N ALA A 315 -56.31 -13.25 28.94
CA ALA A 315 -57.26 -12.43 28.16
C ALA A 315 -56.73 -11.98 26.77
N SER A 316 -57.62 -11.98 25.77
CA SER A 316 -57.71 -11.00 24.65
C SER A 316 -56.83 -11.07 23.38
N ILE A 317 -57.51 -11.36 22.25
CA ILE A 317 -57.48 -10.63 20.94
C ILE A 317 -56.30 -10.85 19.93
N SER A 318 -56.47 -11.85 19.04
CA SER A 318 -56.60 -11.73 17.56
C SER A 318 -55.67 -10.83 16.68
N SER A 319 -54.83 -11.42 15.80
CA SER A 319 -55.08 -11.57 14.32
C SER A 319 -53.83 -11.76 13.39
N LYS A 320 -53.98 -12.58 12.32
CA LYS A 320 -53.50 -12.51 10.89
C LYS A 320 -52.09 -11.95 10.52
N SER A 321 -51.37 -12.37 9.45
CA SER A 321 -51.54 -13.41 8.38
C SER A 321 -50.31 -13.54 7.44
N SER A 322 -50.19 -14.66 6.67
CA SER A 322 -49.61 -14.80 5.28
C SER A 322 -48.13 -14.45 4.97
N SER A 323 -47.39 -15.04 3.99
CA SER A 323 -47.52 -16.25 3.13
C SER A 323 -46.30 -16.47 2.18
N SER A 324 -45.95 -17.75 1.86
CA SER A 324 -45.40 -18.35 0.58
C SER A 324 -44.53 -17.60 -0.48
N ALA A 325 -43.76 -18.23 -1.42
CA ALA A 325 -43.03 -19.51 -1.61
C ALA A 325 -42.51 -19.67 -3.09
N LYS A 326 -41.46 -20.50 -3.38
CA LYS A 326 -41.06 -21.11 -4.72
C LYS A 326 -40.49 -20.16 -5.82
N ASN A 327 -39.85 -20.51 -6.98
CA ASN A 327 -39.15 -21.66 -7.66
C ASN A 327 -38.49 -21.12 -9.00
N SER A 328 -37.77 -21.80 -9.93
CA SER A 328 -36.72 -22.88 -9.95
C SER A 328 -36.35 -23.34 -11.42
N VAL A 329 -35.08 -23.72 -11.72
CA VAL A 329 -34.62 -24.51 -12.94
C VAL A 329 -34.70 -23.73 -14.31
N SER A 330 -34.02 -23.96 -15.46
CA SER A 330 -33.19 -25.03 -16.15
C SER A 330 -31.86 -24.46 -16.75
N ASP A 331 -30.90 -25.13 -17.45
CA ASP A 331 -30.77 -26.23 -18.45
C ASP A 331 -31.32 -25.91 -19.89
N ASP A 332 -30.79 -26.35 -21.07
CA ASP A 332 -29.51 -26.99 -21.50
C ASP A 332 -29.34 -26.97 -23.07
N SER A 333 -28.11 -27.24 -23.59
CA SER A 333 -27.62 -27.82 -24.88
C SER A 333 -28.14 -27.51 -26.33
N SER A 334 -27.24 -26.90 -27.14
CA SER A 334 -26.61 -27.46 -28.39
C SER A 334 -27.11 -27.26 -29.87
N GLN A 335 -26.13 -27.40 -30.79
CA GLN A 335 -26.14 -27.74 -32.25
C GLN A 335 -26.07 -26.65 -33.37
N LEU A 336 -25.53 -27.06 -34.53
CA LEU A 336 -25.15 -26.32 -35.76
C LEU A 336 -26.10 -26.65 -36.93
N PRO A 337 -26.26 -25.80 -37.98
CA PRO A 337 -25.51 -26.08 -39.24
C PRO A 337 -25.21 -24.90 -40.22
N ILE A 338 -24.02 -24.98 -40.85
CA ILE A 338 -23.65 -24.66 -42.26
C ILE A 338 -24.40 -23.56 -43.05
N GLY A 339 -23.67 -22.52 -43.47
CA GLY A 339 -23.98 -21.60 -44.58
C GLY A 339 -22.77 -20.72 -44.96
N GLN A 340 -22.61 -20.27 -46.21
CA GLN A 340 -21.45 -19.48 -46.67
C GLN A 340 -21.84 -18.10 -47.24
N LEU A 341 -20.99 -17.09 -46.94
CA LEU A 341 -21.10 -15.65 -47.25
C LEU A 341 -22.33 -14.96 -46.62
N PRO A 342 -22.13 -13.92 -45.78
CA PRO A 342 -21.35 -12.73 -46.15
C PRO A 342 -20.16 -12.45 -45.21
N ARG A 343 -18.96 -12.90 -45.61
CA ARG A 343 -17.77 -12.85 -44.73
C ARG A 343 -17.12 -11.46 -44.57
N ILE A 344 -17.61 -10.43 -45.25
CA ILE A 344 -17.08 -9.06 -45.10
C ILE A 344 -17.86 -8.33 -44.00
N THR A 345 -19.19 -8.25 -44.11
CA THR A 345 -20.04 -7.65 -43.05
C THR A 345 -19.91 -8.37 -41.71
N GLN A 346 -19.70 -9.70 -41.70
CA GLN A 346 -19.43 -10.43 -40.45
C GLN A 346 -18.07 -10.09 -39.83
N LEU A 347 -17.05 -9.74 -40.63
CA LEU A 347 -15.75 -9.26 -40.12
C LEU A 347 -15.81 -7.79 -39.70
N GLU A 348 -16.69 -7.00 -40.32
CA GLU A 348 -17.00 -5.63 -39.90
C GLU A 348 -17.78 -5.63 -38.58
N GLU A 349 -18.78 -6.51 -38.42
CA GLU A 349 -19.46 -6.78 -37.14
C GLU A 349 -18.47 -7.30 -36.09
N GLU A 350 -17.59 -8.29 -36.38
CA GLU A 350 -16.55 -8.71 -35.42
C GLU A 350 -15.59 -7.57 -35.04
N LEU A 351 -15.28 -6.62 -35.95
CA LEU A 351 -14.46 -5.45 -35.66
C LEU A 351 -15.19 -4.41 -34.81
N GLU A 352 -16.47 -4.17 -35.06
CA GLU A 352 -17.34 -3.32 -34.24
C GLU A 352 -17.43 -3.91 -32.82
N ASP A 353 -17.71 -5.21 -32.72
CA ASP A 353 -17.84 -5.96 -31.46
C ASP A 353 -16.51 -6.03 -30.68
N LEU A 354 -15.36 -6.19 -31.37
CA LEU A 354 -14.03 -6.07 -30.78
C LEU A 354 -13.70 -4.64 -30.35
N THR A 355 -14.18 -3.62 -31.06
CA THR A 355 -14.01 -2.21 -30.69
C THR A 355 -14.85 -1.86 -29.47
N VAL A 356 -16.09 -2.34 -29.39
CA VAL A 356 -16.95 -2.24 -28.19
C VAL A 356 -16.28 -2.94 -27.00
N LYS A 357 -15.78 -4.18 -27.17
CA LYS A 357 -15.04 -4.91 -26.13
C LYS A 357 -13.74 -4.21 -25.72
N HIS A 358 -13.01 -3.61 -26.66
CA HIS A 358 -11.82 -2.81 -26.36
C HIS A 358 -12.19 -1.56 -25.54
N ASN A 359 -13.28 -0.89 -25.87
CA ASN A 359 -13.78 0.28 -25.14
C ASN A 359 -14.26 -0.12 -23.74
N GLU A 360 -15.02 -1.21 -23.59
CA GLU A 360 -15.38 -1.77 -22.27
C GLU A 360 -14.15 -2.12 -21.43
N ILE A 361 -13.13 -2.74 -22.02
CA ILE A 361 -11.88 -3.08 -21.32
C ILE A 361 -11.13 -1.81 -20.92
N THR A 362 -11.14 -0.77 -21.76
CA THR A 362 -10.53 0.54 -21.47
C THR A 362 -11.27 1.26 -20.34
N GLU A 363 -12.61 1.23 -20.33
CA GLU A 363 -13.43 1.78 -19.26
C GLU A 363 -13.23 1.03 -17.94
N LYS A 364 -13.20 -0.31 -17.98
CA LYS A 364 -12.86 -1.16 -16.82
C LYS A 364 -11.43 -0.90 -16.32
N LEU A 365 -10.47 -0.64 -17.22
CA LEU A 365 -9.10 -0.26 -16.86
C LEU A 365 -9.06 1.11 -16.16
N ASN A 366 -9.80 2.10 -16.67
CA ASN A 366 -9.91 3.42 -16.06
C ASN A 366 -10.55 3.34 -14.66
N ILE A 367 -11.66 2.61 -14.50
CA ILE A 367 -12.32 2.40 -13.20
C ILE A 367 -11.40 1.66 -12.21
N MET A 368 -10.57 0.73 -12.69
CA MET A 368 -9.56 0.07 -11.85
C MET A 368 -8.39 0.99 -11.50
N THR A 369 -8.02 1.92 -12.38
CA THR A 369 -6.96 2.92 -12.15
C THR A 369 -7.41 3.96 -11.14
N GLU A 370 -8.63 4.49 -11.29
CA GLU A 370 -9.28 5.40 -10.33
C GLU A 370 -9.34 4.77 -8.93
N LYS A 371 -9.82 3.51 -8.83
CA LYS A 371 -9.82 2.76 -7.55
C LYS A 371 -8.42 2.52 -6.98
N TYR A 372 -7.40 2.38 -7.81
CA TYR A 372 -6.02 2.21 -7.38
C TYR A 372 -5.44 3.52 -6.82
N GLU A 373 -5.70 4.66 -7.46
CA GLU A 373 -5.34 5.99 -6.95
C GLU A 373 -6.08 6.32 -5.65
N ASP A 374 -7.38 6.03 -5.58
CA ASP A 374 -8.23 6.19 -4.41
C ASP A 374 -7.78 5.30 -3.22
N THR A 375 -7.23 4.11 -3.52
CA THR A 375 -6.58 3.24 -2.53
C THR A 375 -5.23 3.79 -2.07
N ILE A 376 -4.42 4.38 -2.96
CA ILE A 376 -3.14 5.04 -2.61
C ILE A 376 -3.37 6.24 -1.71
N LEU A 377 -4.42 7.05 -1.95
CA LEU A 377 -4.77 8.18 -1.09
C LEU A 377 -5.12 7.70 0.32
N LYS A 378 -6.01 6.71 0.44
CA LYS A 378 -6.37 6.11 1.73
C LYS A 378 -5.18 5.47 2.44
N LEU A 379 -4.24 4.89 1.70
CA LEU A 379 -3.01 4.33 2.28
C LEU A 379 -2.15 5.45 2.90
N LYS A 380 -1.96 6.58 2.21
CA LYS A 380 -1.25 7.76 2.73
C LYS A 380 -1.94 8.39 3.94
N GLU A 381 -3.27 8.48 3.95
CA GLU A 381 -4.03 8.99 5.10
C GLU A 381 -3.82 8.11 6.34
N ASN A 382 -3.83 6.78 6.17
CA ASN A 382 -3.52 5.83 7.24
C ASN A 382 -2.03 5.90 7.68
N GLU A 383 -1.09 6.11 6.76
CA GLU A 383 0.32 6.34 7.10
C GLU A 383 0.49 7.62 7.94
N GLU A 384 -0.17 8.72 7.57
CA GLU A 384 -0.17 9.95 8.35
C GLU A 384 -0.82 9.78 9.73
N GLU A 385 -1.93 9.05 9.85
CA GLU A 385 -2.57 8.77 11.14
C GLU A 385 -1.69 7.91 12.03
N ASN A 386 -1.08 6.86 11.48
CA ASN A 386 -0.12 6.01 12.20
C ASN A 386 1.09 6.83 12.69
N ASP A 387 1.60 7.76 11.88
CA ASP A 387 2.72 8.64 12.25
C ASP A 387 2.31 9.69 13.30
N LYS A 388 1.03 10.12 13.33
CA LYS A 388 0.44 10.95 14.41
C LYS A 388 0.29 10.16 15.71
N LEU A 389 -0.26 8.94 15.64
CA LEU A 389 -0.40 8.01 16.78
C LEU A 389 0.95 7.64 17.39
N LYS A 390 1.96 7.38 16.55
CA LYS A 390 3.34 7.09 16.97
C LYS A 390 3.97 8.27 17.74
N LYS A 391 3.84 9.51 17.24
CA LYS A 391 4.28 10.72 17.95
C LYS A 391 3.55 10.90 19.29
N GLY A 392 2.27 10.52 19.35
CA GLY A 392 1.50 10.45 20.60
C GLY A 392 2.04 9.42 21.58
N TYR A 393 2.31 8.20 21.11
CA TYR A 393 2.91 7.12 21.90
C TYR A 393 4.29 7.51 22.44
N ASP A 394 5.17 8.03 21.60
CA ASP A 394 6.52 8.46 21.99
C ASP A 394 6.47 9.56 23.05
N LYS A 395 5.50 10.49 22.96
CA LYS A 395 5.27 11.50 24.00
C LYS A 395 4.85 10.84 25.33
N VAL A 396 3.80 10.01 25.33
CA VAL A 396 3.30 9.34 26.55
C VAL A 396 4.35 8.41 27.16
N PHE A 397 5.18 7.76 26.35
CA PHE A 397 6.31 6.94 26.80
C PHE A 397 7.38 7.78 27.49
N ASN A 398 7.72 8.95 26.95
CA ASN A 398 8.65 9.88 27.58
C ASN A 398 8.09 10.47 28.88
N ASP A 399 6.82 10.87 28.90
CA ASP A 399 6.12 11.35 30.11
C ASP A 399 6.08 10.27 31.20
N LEU A 400 5.80 9.02 30.83
CA LEU A 400 5.84 7.86 31.73
C LEU A 400 7.25 7.61 32.32
N ASN A 401 8.30 7.78 31.51
CA ASN A 401 9.68 7.59 31.96
C ASN A 401 10.16 8.74 32.84
N ALA A 402 9.74 9.99 32.57
CA ALA A 402 9.95 11.12 33.46
C ALA A 402 9.24 10.90 34.81
N LEU A 403 7.99 10.43 34.80
CA LEU A 403 7.23 10.13 36.01
C LEU A 403 7.85 8.99 36.83
N LYS A 404 8.35 7.93 36.17
CA LYS A 404 9.13 6.85 36.83
C LYS A 404 10.39 7.40 37.50
N LEU A 405 11.12 8.31 36.85
CA LEU A 405 12.32 8.92 37.42
C LEU A 405 12.00 9.78 38.65
N VAL A 406 10.94 10.61 38.58
CA VAL A 406 10.43 11.38 39.72
C VAL A 406 10.04 10.45 40.87
N HIS A 407 9.26 9.40 40.60
CA HIS A 407 8.84 8.42 41.61
C HIS A 407 10.03 7.70 42.26
N GLN A 408 11.04 7.30 41.46
CA GLN A 408 12.27 6.68 41.96
C GLN A 408 13.07 7.65 42.85
N ASN A 409 13.16 8.93 42.48
CA ASN A 409 13.79 9.96 43.30
C ASN A 409 13.03 10.16 44.62
N SER A 410 11.69 10.26 44.60
CA SER A 410 10.88 10.37 45.82
C SER A 410 11.02 9.12 46.74
N ILE A 411 11.22 7.93 46.17
CA ILE A 411 11.52 6.71 46.94
C ILE A 411 12.91 6.81 47.60
N THR A 412 13.95 7.20 46.88
CA THR A 412 15.31 7.30 47.46
C THR A 412 15.39 8.40 48.51
N GLU A 413 14.70 9.53 48.32
CA GLU A 413 14.54 10.57 49.33
C GLU A 413 13.81 10.06 50.59
N ASN A 414 12.68 9.35 50.41
CA ASN A 414 11.98 8.72 51.53
C ASN A 414 12.86 7.68 52.26
N GLN A 415 13.69 6.93 51.55
CA GLN A 415 14.64 5.99 52.15
C GLN A 415 15.76 6.71 52.91
N MET A 416 16.31 7.81 52.37
CA MET A 416 17.30 8.64 53.07
C MET A 416 16.71 9.28 54.33
N LEU A 417 15.49 9.83 54.27
CA LEU A 417 14.77 10.37 55.43
C LEU A 417 14.49 9.27 56.48
N ARG A 418 14.00 8.10 56.08
CA ARG A 418 13.78 6.95 56.98
C ARG A 418 15.07 6.43 57.61
N THR A 419 16.20 6.56 56.93
CA THR A 419 17.52 6.18 57.45
C THR A 419 18.02 7.21 58.47
N ALA A 420 17.96 8.50 58.14
CA ALA A 420 18.34 9.61 59.03
C ALA A 420 17.46 9.71 60.29
N LEU A 421 16.20 9.25 60.22
CA LEU A 421 15.29 9.12 61.37
C LEU A 421 15.56 7.88 62.24
N ARG A 422 16.34 6.90 61.75
CA ARG A 422 16.71 5.68 62.49
C ARG A 422 18.09 5.76 63.16
N SER A 423 18.99 6.62 62.69
CA SER A 423 20.25 6.95 63.36
C SER A 423 20.02 7.78 64.63
N LYS A 424 20.09 7.15 65.81
CA LYS A 424 20.15 7.85 67.11
C LYS A 424 21.54 8.42 67.35
N ASP A 425 21.78 9.64 66.87
CA ASP A 425 23.05 10.35 67.05
C ASP A 425 23.05 11.31 68.25
N ASP A 426 24.24 11.63 68.75
CA ASP A 426 24.50 12.51 69.91
C ASP A 426 23.84 13.91 69.85
N PRO A 427 23.48 14.52 71.00
CA PRO A 427 22.83 15.83 71.04
C PRO A 427 23.65 16.97 70.44
N LYS A 428 24.99 16.88 70.42
CA LYS A 428 25.84 17.86 69.71
C LYS A 428 25.67 17.81 68.19
N VAL A 429 25.32 16.64 67.64
CA VAL A 429 24.98 16.49 66.22
C VAL A 429 23.60 17.08 65.93
N ILE A 430 22.67 17.03 66.89
CA ILE A 430 21.34 17.66 66.76
C ILE A 430 21.43 19.19 66.59
N GLU A 431 22.36 19.87 67.26
CA GLU A 431 22.59 21.32 67.10
C GLU A 431 23.01 21.68 65.66
N THR A 432 24.02 20.99 65.12
CA THR A 432 24.49 21.20 63.74
C THR A 432 23.49 20.73 62.68
N LYS A 433 22.71 19.67 62.97
CA LYS A 433 21.56 19.26 62.16
C LYS A 433 20.46 20.33 62.19
N LYS A 434 20.17 20.97 63.33
CA LYS A 434 19.24 22.12 63.40
C LYS A 434 19.70 23.31 62.56
N GLU A 435 20.98 23.67 62.58
CA GLU A 435 21.50 24.71 61.69
C GLU A 435 21.37 24.34 60.20
N LYS A 436 21.70 23.09 59.84
CA LYS A 436 21.51 22.60 58.46
C LYS A 436 20.03 22.57 58.07
N ILE A 437 19.14 22.16 58.96
CA ILE A 437 17.68 22.22 58.77
C ILE A 437 17.21 23.66 58.60
N LYS A 438 17.72 24.62 59.39
CA LYS A 438 17.35 26.05 59.24
C LYS A 438 17.83 26.64 57.91
N LYS A 439 19.02 26.23 57.44
CA LYS A 439 19.54 26.60 56.10
C LYS A 439 18.73 25.95 54.98
N LEU A 440 18.38 24.67 55.11
CA LEU A 440 17.49 23.97 54.18
C LEU A 440 16.07 24.55 54.17
N GLN A 441 15.50 24.92 55.32
CA GLN A 441 14.19 25.59 55.42
C GLN A 441 14.18 26.99 54.81
N ASN A 442 15.31 27.70 54.83
CA ASN A 442 15.44 28.95 54.08
C ASN A 442 15.53 28.67 52.58
N HIS A 443 16.36 27.71 52.16
CA HIS A 443 16.48 27.33 50.74
C HIS A 443 15.17 26.78 50.16
N ILE A 444 14.42 26.00 50.93
CA ILE A 444 13.06 25.55 50.59
C ILE A 444 12.15 26.77 50.42
N ARG A 445 12.16 27.76 51.32
CA ARG A 445 11.40 29.01 51.12
C ARG A 445 11.83 29.83 49.90
N ASP A 446 13.11 29.83 49.55
CA ASP A 446 13.59 30.47 48.32
C ASP A 446 13.19 29.69 47.05
N LEU A 447 13.05 28.37 47.14
CA LEU A 447 12.54 27.50 46.06
C LEU A 447 11.02 27.53 45.95
N GLU A 448 10.30 27.60 47.07
CA GLU A 448 8.85 27.83 47.14
C GLU A 448 8.51 29.20 46.51
N ARG A 449 9.29 30.25 46.81
CA ARG A 449 9.12 31.56 46.17
C ARG A 449 9.42 31.50 44.67
N GLN A 450 10.49 30.82 44.24
CA GLN A 450 10.78 30.63 42.81
C GLN A 450 9.73 29.79 42.08
N LEU A 451 9.16 28.77 42.74
CA LEU A 451 8.03 28.01 42.21
C LEU A 451 6.80 28.89 42.08
N GLN A 452 6.47 29.71 43.08
CA GLN A 452 5.35 30.66 43.03
C GLN A 452 5.57 31.77 41.98
N GLU A 453 6.80 32.27 41.81
CA GLU A 453 7.18 33.19 40.72
C GLU A 453 6.99 32.52 39.34
N LYS A 454 7.26 31.22 39.20
CA LYS A 454 7.04 30.45 37.97
C LYS A 454 5.58 30.05 37.75
N GLU A 455 4.84 29.74 38.81
CA GLU A 455 3.41 29.42 38.77
C GLU A 455 2.62 30.66 38.34
N ASN A 456 2.92 31.82 38.92
CA ASN A 456 2.38 33.12 38.47
C ASN A 456 2.67 33.36 36.98
N PHE A 457 3.92 33.19 36.52
CA PHE A 457 4.29 33.34 35.11
C PHE A 457 3.55 32.35 34.18
N ILE A 458 3.33 31.11 34.63
CA ILE A 458 2.54 30.13 33.89
C ILE A 458 1.07 30.58 33.83
N THR A 459 0.46 31.05 34.93
CA THR A 459 -0.91 31.56 34.89
C THR A 459 -1.07 32.79 34.00
N GLU A 460 -0.08 33.69 33.98
CA GLU A 460 -0.06 34.86 33.09
C GLU A 460 0.04 34.45 31.61
N GLN A 461 0.86 33.43 31.29
CA GLN A 461 0.86 32.82 29.96
C GLN A 461 -0.46 32.11 29.62
N THR A 462 -1.09 31.40 30.58
CA THR A 462 -2.38 30.73 30.36
C THR A 462 -3.46 31.76 30.03
N ILE A 463 -3.52 32.89 30.73
CA ILE A 463 -4.47 33.98 30.45
C ILE A 463 -4.24 34.58 29.06
N ASP A 464 -2.98 34.84 28.68
CA ASP A 464 -2.62 35.32 27.33
C ASP A 464 -3.00 34.31 26.22
N PHE A 465 -2.89 33.00 26.48
CA PHE A 465 -3.38 31.97 25.55
C PHE A 465 -4.91 31.87 25.52
N GLU A 466 -5.60 31.99 26.65
CA GLU A 466 -7.06 32.00 26.74
C GLU A 466 -7.67 33.21 26.02
N GLU A 467 -7.07 34.40 26.16
CA GLU A 467 -7.48 35.60 25.42
C GLU A 467 -7.26 35.42 23.91
N LYS A 468 -6.15 34.81 23.48
CA LYS A 468 -5.91 34.46 22.07
C LYS A 468 -6.91 33.45 21.53
N ILE A 469 -7.27 32.41 22.30
CA ILE A 469 -8.29 31.44 21.93
C ILE A 469 -9.66 32.12 21.78
N HIS A 470 -10.04 32.96 22.75
CA HIS A 470 -11.26 33.74 22.71
C HIS A 470 -11.32 34.66 21.48
N ASN A 471 -10.21 35.31 21.12
CA ASN A 471 -10.14 36.13 19.91
C ASN A 471 -10.27 35.29 18.63
N PHE A 472 -9.61 34.13 18.54
CA PHE A 472 -9.78 33.20 17.41
C PHE A 472 -11.22 32.66 17.28
N ASP A 473 -11.91 32.36 18.38
CA ASP A 473 -13.31 31.93 18.32
C ASP A 473 -14.26 33.08 17.93
N ASN A 474 -13.95 34.33 18.28
CA ASN A 474 -14.68 35.51 17.79
C ASN A 474 -14.46 35.75 16.28
N ASP A 475 -13.21 35.66 15.80
CA ASP A 475 -12.90 35.74 14.35
C ASP A 475 -13.62 34.63 13.57
N LYS A 476 -13.61 33.41 14.10
CA LYS A 476 -14.32 32.24 13.55
C LYS A 476 -15.84 32.41 13.57
N LEU A 477 -16.41 33.10 14.57
CA LEU A 477 -17.83 33.48 14.58
C LEU A 477 -18.15 34.54 13.51
N SER A 478 -17.28 35.55 13.32
CA SER A 478 -17.43 36.56 12.26
C SER A 478 -17.34 35.91 10.88
N LEU A 479 -16.30 35.12 10.61
CA LEU A 479 -16.13 34.38 9.37
C LEU A 479 -17.30 33.42 9.10
N LYS A 480 -17.91 32.83 10.13
CA LYS A 480 -19.12 32.01 9.98
C LYS A 480 -20.33 32.87 9.59
N ALA A 481 -20.52 34.04 10.20
CA ALA A 481 -21.59 34.96 9.85
C ALA A 481 -21.46 35.48 8.40
N ASP A 482 -20.23 35.81 7.96
CA ASP A 482 -19.97 36.25 6.59
C ASP A 482 -20.09 35.11 5.57
N ASN A 483 -19.75 33.87 5.94
CA ASN A 483 -20.05 32.70 5.10
C ASN A 483 -21.56 32.47 4.93
N GLU A 484 -22.38 32.65 5.98
CA GLU A 484 -23.85 32.57 5.83
C GLU A 484 -24.40 33.74 5.00
N ARG A 485 -23.85 34.95 5.13
CA ARG A 485 -24.18 36.08 4.23
C ARG A 485 -23.89 35.74 2.77
N LEU A 486 -22.67 35.26 2.46
CA LEU A 486 -22.29 34.87 1.11
C LEU A 486 -23.17 33.74 0.56
N LYS A 487 -23.58 32.77 1.38
CA LYS A 487 -24.59 31.77 0.98
C LYS A 487 -25.93 32.40 0.64
N THR A 488 -26.43 33.35 1.44
CA THR A 488 -27.70 34.05 1.13
C THR A 488 -27.60 34.88 -0.15
N GLU A 489 -26.44 35.51 -0.40
CA GLU A 489 -26.19 36.25 -1.65
C GLU A 489 -26.13 35.31 -2.86
N ILE A 490 -25.36 34.22 -2.78
CA ILE A 490 -25.31 33.17 -3.82
C ILE A 490 -26.71 32.60 -4.10
N ASN A 491 -27.52 32.34 -3.08
CA ASN A 491 -28.90 31.87 -3.26
C ASN A 491 -29.78 32.92 -3.96
N SER A 492 -29.63 34.21 -3.62
CA SER A 492 -30.35 35.30 -4.29
C SER A 492 -29.93 35.47 -5.75
N LEU A 493 -28.64 35.27 -6.06
CA LEU A 493 -28.10 35.30 -7.42
C LEU A 493 -28.57 34.08 -8.22
N ASN A 494 -28.62 32.89 -7.61
CA ASN A 494 -29.18 31.68 -8.23
C ASN A 494 -30.67 31.82 -8.53
N GLU A 495 -31.47 32.43 -7.64
CA GLU A 495 -32.85 32.80 -7.93
C GLU A 495 -32.96 33.79 -9.10
N LYS A 496 -32.04 34.76 -9.19
CA LYS A 496 -32.03 35.77 -10.25
C LYS A 496 -31.63 35.18 -11.60
N ILE A 497 -30.66 34.26 -11.61
CA ILE A 497 -30.28 33.44 -12.78
C ILE A 497 -31.44 32.55 -13.21
N LYS A 498 -32.16 31.95 -12.26
CA LYS A 498 -33.36 31.15 -12.55
C LYS A 498 -34.44 32.00 -13.22
N LYS A 499 -34.79 33.16 -12.64
CA LYS A 499 -35.77 34.10 -13.21
C LYS A 499 -35.38 34.55 -14.63
N LEU A 500 -34.10 34.86 -14.87
CA LEU A 500 -33.59 35.19 -16.20
C LEU A 500 -33.66 34.00 -17.18
N ASN A 501 -33.41 32.76 -16.73
CA ASN A 501 -33.59 31.57 -17.56
C ASN A 501 -35.07 31.30 -17.88
N ASP A 502 -35.98 31.52 -16.92
CA ASP A 502 -37.42 31.39 -17.12
C ASP A 502 -37.94 32.47 -18.10
N GLU A 503 -37.42 33.70 -18.03
CA GLU A 503 -37.67 34.78 -18.99
C GLU A 503 -37.10 34.48 -20.40
N VAL A 504 -35.90 33.91 -20.50
CA VAL A 504 -35.29 33.47 -21.77
C VAL A 504 -36.04 32.28 -22.38
N GLY A 505 -36.52 31.34 -21.56
CA GLY A 505 -37.39 30.24 -21.99
C GLY A 505 -38.71 30.75 -22.55
N SER A 506 -39.35 31.67 -21.83
CA SER A 506 -40.57 32.36 -22.27
C SER A 506 -40.37 33.12 -23.58
N SER A 507 -39.24 33.83 -23.71
CA SER A 507 -38.88 34.58 -24.93
C SER A 507 -38.69 33.67 -26.16
N LYS A 508 -38.16 32.46 -25.98
CA LYS A 508 -38.03 31.46 -27.04
C LYS A 508 -39.40 30.90 -27.47
N LEU A 509 -40.27 30.58 -26.51
CA LEU A 509 -41.66 30.14 -26.79
C LEU A 509 -42.45 31.18 -27.58
N THR A 510 -42.41 32.45 -27.18
CA THR A 510 -43.05 33.55 -27.94
C THR A 510 -42.45 33.71 -29.34
N SER A 511 -41.15 33.46 -29.51
CA SER A 511 -40.47 33.53 -30.82
C SER A 511 -40.82 32.37 -31.75
N GLN A 512 -41.26 31.22 -31.22
CA GLN A 512 -41.68 30.05 -32.00
C GLN A 512 -43.16 30.15 -32.43
N PHE A 513 -44.04 30.72 -31.59
CA PHE A 513 -45.48 30.80 -31.87
C PHE A 513 -45.86 31.71 -33.07
N TYR A 514 -44.99 32.62 -33.50
CA TYR A 514 -45.27 33.58 -34.58
C TYR A 514 -44.77 33.17 -35.97
N LYS A 515 -44.48 31.88 -36.24
CA LYS A 515 -43.95 31.44 -37.54
C LYS A 515 -44.71 30.34 -38.30
N GLU A 516 -45.74 29.70 -37.73
CA GLU A 516 -46.36 28.51 -38.35
C GLU A 516 -47.89 28.57 -38.58
N GLN A 517 -48.50 29.75 -38.66
CA GLN A 517 -49.89 29.89 -39.15
C GLN A 517 -50.08 31.06 -40.14
N ASN A 518 -49.77 30.80 -41.42
CA ASN A 518 -50.64 31.04 -42.58
C ASN A 518 -49.83 31.09 -43.89
N SER A 519 -49.71 29.93 -44.56
CA SER A 519 -49.37 29.86 -45.98
C SER A 519 -50.45 29.05 -46.70
N ASN A 520 -51.49 29.74 -47.18
CA ASN A 520 -52.53 29.11 -47.98
C ASN A 520 -53.04 30.09 -49.04
N ASN A 521 -52.87 29.71 -50.32
CA ASN A 521 -53.29 30.43 -51.53
C ASN A 521 -52.63 31.80 -51.83
N PHE A 522 -52.50 32.23 -53.09
CA PHE A 522 -52.10 31.54 -54.33
C PHE A 522 -51.80 32.63 -55.37
N SER A 523 -50.64 32.59 -56.05
CA SER A 523 -50.28 33.25 -57.33
C SER A 523 -50.70 34.71 -57.67
N ASN A 524 -49.71 35.44 -58.21
CA ASN A 524 -49.79 36.46 -59.26
C ASN A 524 -50.11 37.94 -58.96
N ASN A 525 -49.25 38.76 -59.59
CA ASN A 525 -49.52 39.99 -60.35
C ASN A 525 -49.48 41.39 -59.69
N TYR A 526 -48.55 42.19 -60.26
CA TYR A 526 -48.46 43.66 -60.34
C TYR A 526 -48.21 44.54 -59.09
N PHE A 527 -47.10 45.28 -59.18
CA PHE A 527 -46.85 46.69 -58.79
C PHE A 527 -48.07 47.65 -58.94
N PRO A 528 -48.09 48.91 -58.39
CA PRO A 528 -47.01 49.66 -57.69
C PRO A 528 -47.44 50.56 -56.47
N GLN A 529 -46.47 51.37 -55.98
CA GLN A 529 -46.58 52.79 -55.53
C GLN A 529 -47.24 53.23 -54.18
N GLY A 530 -46.46 54.07 -53.44
CA GLY A 530 -46.94 55.19 -52.59
C GLY A 530 -47.46 54.86 -51.18
N GLY A 531 -47.34 55.72 -50.15
CA GLY A 531 -46.58 56.97 -50.01
C GLY A 531 -47.22 57.98 -49.03
N GLN A 532 -46.41 58.72 -48.23
CA GLN A 532 -46.82 59.85 -47.34
C GLN A 532 -47.68 59.45 -46.09
N MET A 533 -47.85 60.23 -44.99
CA MET A 533 -47.16 61.40 -44.38
C MET A 533 -47.65 61.58 -42.91
N ASN A 534 -46.88 62.30 -42.05
CA ASN A 534 -47.32 63.06 -40.85
C ASN A 534 -47.93 62.32 -39.62
N SER A 535 -47.92 62.84 -38.37
CA SER A 535 -47.06 63.86 -37.70
C SER A 535 -47.39 64.02 -36.18
N SER A 536 -46.38 64.16 -35.30
CA SER A 536 -46.19 65.13 -34.17
C SER A 536 -47.32 65.45 -33.13
N PRO A 537 -47.14 66.24 -32.02
CA PRO A 537 -45.94 66.96 -31.50
C PRO A 537 -45.72 67.08 -29.94
N TYR A 538 -44.60 67.73 -29.52
CA TYR A 538 -44.38 68.61 -28.32
C TYR A 538 -44.43 68.03 -26.85
N PHE A 539 -43.67 68.50 -25.81
CA PHE A 539 -42.42 69.32 -25.69
C PHE A 539 -41.85 69.44 -24.22
N ILE A 540 -40.68 70.12 -24.05
CA ILE A 540 -40.05 70.76 -22.84
C ILE A 540 -38.97 69.96 -21.99
N PRO A 541 -37.79 70.56 -21.65
CA PRO A 541 -36.66 69.92 -20.88
C PRO A 541 -36.09 70.75 -19.69
N GLN A 542 -35.02 70.27 -18.99
CA GLN A 542 -33.75 71.03 -18.70
C GLN A 542 -32.68 70.29 -17.84
N ASN A 543 -31.39 70.59 -18.11
CA ASN A 543 -30.13 70.69 -17.29
C ASN A 543 -29.92 69.93 -15.94
N GLY A 544 -28.70 69.50 -15.53
CA GLY A 544 -27.36 69.57 -16.18
C GLY A 544 -26.16 69.34 -15.20
N ASN A 545 -24.93 69.52 -15.72
CA ASN A 545 -23.59 69.63 -15.06
C ASN A 545 -22.68 68.39 -14.81
N ASN A 546 -21.38 68.63 -15.08
CA ASN A 546 -20.12 67.88 -14.77
C ASN A 546 -19.29 68.78 -13.76
N PRO A 547 -17.99 68.62 -13.37
CA PRO A 547 -16.86 67.79 -13.90
C PRO A 547 -15.84 67.20 -12.84
N PHE A 548 -14.73 66.59 -13.32
CA PHE A 548 -13.31 66.52 -12.82
C PHE A 548 -12.96 66.42 -11.29
N TYR A 549 -11.90 65.74 -10.80
CA TYR A 549 -10.45 65.83 -11.15
C TYR A 549 -9.59 64.64 -10.56
N ASP A 550 -8.46 64.27 -11.21
CA ASP A 550 -7.22 63.48 -10.85
C ASP A 550 -7.16 62.50 -9.62
N SER A 551 -6.38 61.39 -9.61
CA SER A 551 -4.90 61.37 -9.73
C SER A 551 -4.21 59.97 -9.69
N TYR A 552 -3.19 59.78 -10.55
CA TYR A 552 -1.91 59.00 -10.48
C TYR A 552 -1.74 57.57 -9.87
N ASN A 553 -1.14 56.70 -10.71
CA ASN A 553 -0.02 55.76 -10.49
C ASN A 553 0.16 54.96 -9.18
N ASN A 554 0.29 53.63 -9.31
CA ASN A 554 1.60 53.00 -9.59
C ASN A 554 1.46 51.52 -10.02
N ASN A 555 2.48 50.99 -10.72
CA ASN A 555 2.54 49.58 -11.14
C ASN A 555 4.01 49.16 -11.32
N GLU A 556 4.55 48.30 -10.46
CA GLU A 556 5.91 47.76 -10.65
C GLU A 556 6.17 46.49 -9.82
N ASN A 557 6.41 45.35 -10.48
CA ASN A 557 7.71 44.65 -10.45
C ASN A 557 7.75 43.43 -11.39
N LEU A 558 8.88 43.30 -12.12
CA LEU A 558 9.52 42.08 -12.66
C LEU A 558 8.65 41.12 -13.53
N GLN A 559 8.93 40.85 -14.82
CA GLN A 559 10.17 40.50 -15.54
C GLN A 559 10.83 39.19 -15.02
N GLN A 560 11.47 38.31 -15.83
CA GLN A 560 12.11 38.47 -17.15
C GLN A 560 12.42 37.08 -17.81
N ASN A 561 12.79 37.03 -19.10
CA ASN A 561 13.68 36.03 -19.76
C ASN A 561 13.21 34.56 -20.05
N ASN A 562 13.69 33.85 -21.11
CA ASN A 562 14.12 34.28 -22.47
C ASN A 562 14.37 33.10 -23.48
N ILE A 563 14.23 33.39 -24.80
CA ILE A 563 14.95 32.81 -25.99
C ILE A 563 14.80 31.30 -26.36
N GLY A 564 14.58 31.00 -27.67
CA GLY A 564 14.73 29.62 -28.20
C GLY A 564 14.37 29.30 -29.67
N ASN A 565 15.09 29.86 -30.68
CA ASN A 565 15.23 29.38 -32.08
C ASN A 565 13.99 28.99 -32.95
N TYR A 566 13.69 29.78 -34.00
CA TYR A 566 12.76 29.40 -35.09
C TYR A 566 13.24 29.67 -36.54
N GLU A 567 14.46 30.19 -36.76
CA GLU A 567 14.86 30.84 -38.03
C GLU A 567 15.99 30.12 -38.82
N THR A 568 15.87 28.82 -39.15
CA THR A 568 16.95 28.16 -39.95
C THR A 568 16.52 27.10 -40.97
N LYS A 569 15.24 26.99 -41.33
CA LYS A 569 14.78 26.05 -42.40
C LYS A 569 13.99 26.67 -43.56
N MET A 570 13.62 27.95 -43.52
CA MET A 570 12.78 28.56 -44.59
C MET A 570 13.56 29.14 -45.79
N ILE A 571 14.88 29.33 -45.68
CA ILE A 571 15.67 30.12 -46.65
C ILE A 571 16.18 29.30 -47.85
N THR A 572 16.45 28.00 -47.68
CA THR A 572 17.04 27.17 -48.74
C THR A 572 16.07 26.80 -49.87
N SER A 573 14.77 26.63 -49.57
CA SER A 573 13.80 26.11 -50.56
C SER A 573 13.43 27.09 -51.69
N LYS A 574 13.67 28.41 -51.54
CA LYS A 574 13.29 29.40 -52.57
C LYS A 574 14.35 29.65 -53.64
N ARG A 575 15.61 29.22 -53.45
CA ARG A 575 16.74 29.65 -54.31
C ARG A 575 16.99 28.78 -55.55
N CYS A 576 16.40 27.59 -55.62
CA CYS A 576 16.60 26.67 -56.76
C CYS A 576 15.58 26.83 -57.89
N LYS A 577 14.39 27.39 -57.64
CA LYS A 577 13.30 27.42 -58.65
C LYS A 577 13.59 28.40 -59.81
N CYS A 578 13.93 29.65 -59.51
CA CYS A 578 14.11 30.69 -60.53
C CYS A 578 15.23 30.40 -61.54
N LYS A 579 16.25 29.60 -61.17
CA LYS A 579 17.36 29.25 -62.09
C LYS A 579 16.98 28.21 -63.15
N LEU A 580 15.90 27.46 -62.95
CA LEU A 580 15.43 26.47 -63.92
C LEU A 580 14.59 27.13 -65.02
N GLU A 581 13.80 28.14 -64.66
CA GLU A 581 12.89 28.86 -65.57
C GLU A 581 13.69 29.72 -66.59
N GLU A 582 14.79 30.37 -66.18
CA GLU A 582 15.71 31.09 -67.09
C GLU A 582 16.42 30.19 -68.12
N ALA A 583 16.65 28.91 -67.78
CA ALA A 583 17.35 27.98 -68.65
C ALA A 583 16.47 27.50 -69.82
N ILE A 584 15.17 27.33 -69.56
CA ILE A 584 14.19 26.86 -70.56
C ILE A 584 13.97 27.93 -71.64
N GLN A 585 13.77 29.19 -71.26
CA GLN A 585 13.56 30.29 -72.23
C GLN A 585 14.74 30.46 -73.22
N LYS A 586 15.98 30.23 -72.77
CA LYS A 586 17.17 30.33 -73.64
C LYS A 586 17.24 29.19 -74.67
N ALA A 587 16.70 28.02 -74.36
CA ALA A 587 16.63 26.91 -75.33
C ALA A 587 15.60 27.18 -76.44
N GLU A 588 14.45 27.78 -76.11
CA GLU A 588 13.38 28.11 -77.08
C GLU A 588 13.73 29.24 -78.06
N GLN A 589 14.74 30.05 -77.75
CA GLN A 589 15.21 31.10 -78.66
C GLN A 589 16.21 30.55 -79.68
N ALA A 590 17.13 29.67 -79.26
CA ALA A 590 18.12 29.06 -80.14
C ALA A 590 17.50 28.16 -81.24
N THR A 591 16.33 27.55 -80.99
CA THR A 591 15.62 26.77 -82.01
C THR A 591 15.04 27.62 -83.14
N LYS A 592 14.60 28.85 -82.85
CA LYS A 592 14.01 29.77 -83.84
C LYS A 592 15.06 30.33 -84.81
N GLU A 593 16.27 30.61 -84.32
CA GLU A 593 17.37 31.10 -85.16
C GLU A 593 17.81 30.06 -86.20
N LYS A 594 17.72 28.76 -85.86
CA LYS A 594 18.03 27.67 -86.80
C LYS A 594 17.08 27.64 -88.01
N GLU A 595 15.77 27.78 -87.78
CA GLU A 595 14.77 27.72 -88.86
C GLU A 595 14.89 28.88 -89.88
N GLU A 596 15.54 29.98 -89.51
CA GLU A 596 15.77 31.10 -90.45
C GLU A 596 16.96 30.83 -91.39
N ILE A 597 17.92 30.00 -90.97
CA ILE A 597 19.10 29.64 -91.77
C ILE A 597 18.71 28.66 -92.89
N ASP A 598 17.95 27.60 -92.57
CA ASP A 598 17.52 26.60 -93.54
C ASP A 598 16.68 27.21 -94.69
N LYS A 599 15.86 28.23 -94.38
CA LYS A 599 15.10 29.02 -95.36
C LYS A 599 16.01 29.75 -96.35
N LYS A 600 17.10 30.37 -95.87
CA LYS A 600 18.08 31.08 -96.72
C LYS A 600 18.90 30.14 -97.60
N PHE A 601 19.25 28.95 -97.09
CA PHE A 601 20.00 27.95 -97.86
C PHE A 601 19.18 27.40 -99.04
N THR A 602 17.89 27.17 -98.82
CA THR A 602 16.97 26.65 -99.84
C THR A 602 16.88 27.55 -101.09
N THR A 603 16.90 28.87 -100.91
CA THR A 603 16.83 29.85 -102.02
C THR A 603 18.05 29.82 -102.96
N ILE A 604 19.21 29.37 -102.47
CA ILE A 604 20.45 29.32 -103.27
C ILE A 604 20.44 28.12 -104.24
N LEU A 605 19.89 26.98 -103.82
CA LEU A 605 19.82 25.78 -104.67
C LEU A 605 18.89 25.96 -105.88
N SER A 606 17.82 26.76 -105.73
CA SER A 606 16.92 27.10 -106.84
C SER A 606 17.56 27.96 -107.94
N SER A 607 18.55 28.81 -107.62
CA SER A 607 19.21 29.65 -108.65
C SER A 607 20.25 28.87 -109.47
N LEU A 608 20.98 27.94 -108.84
CA LEU A 608 21.98 27.10 -109.49
C LEU A 608 21.39 26.12 -110.52
N THR A 609 20.21 25.57 -110.22
CA THR A 609 19.54 24.58 -111.08
C THR A 609 19.18 25.15 -112.46
N SER A 610 18.90 26.45 -112.55
CA SER A 610 18.46 27.14 -113.77
C SER A 610 19.57 27.38 -114.81
N MET A 611 20.85 27.25 -114.45
CA MET A 611 21.98 27.57 -115.35
C MET A 611 22.65 26.34 -116.01
N LEU A 612 22.30 25.11 -115.62
CA LEU A 612 23.06 23.90 -115.97
C LEU A 612 22.41 23.01 -117.05
N SER A 613 21.34 23.46 -117.72
CA SER A 613 20.54 22.65 -118.65
C SER A 613 20.82 22.90 -120.15
N LEU A 614 21.93 23.56 -120.51
CA LEU A 614 22.34 23.79 -121.91
C LEU A 614 23.81 23.37 -122.16
N THR A 615 24.04 22.09 -122.48
CA THR A 615 25.19 21.68 -123.33
C THR A 615 25.01 20.27 -123.95
N ALA A 616 24.51 20.27 -125.19
CA ALA A 616 24.75 19.31 -126.27
C ALA A 616 25.08 17.83 -125.98
N LYS A 617 24.16 16.94 -126.40
CA LYS A 617 24.48 15.68 -127.09
C LYS A 617 23.47 15.45 -128.23
N GLN A 618 23.92 14.69 -129.23
CA GLN A 618 23.24 14.37 -130.50
C GLN A 618 23.08 15.55 -131.46
N ALA A 619 23.66 15.38 -132.65
CA ALA A 619 23.38 16.15 -133.86
C ALA A 619 23.33 15.14 -135.02
N GLU A 620 22.25 15.13 -135.78
CA GLU A 620 22.08 14.31 -136.98
C GLU A 620 21.47 15.17 -138.09
N SER A 621 22.09 15.14 -139.27
CA SER A 621 21.64 15.75 -140.55
C SER A 621 21.68 17.29 -140.65
N PRO A 622 21.76 17.87 -141.88
CA PRO A 622 22.64 17.41 -142.96
C PRO A 622 23.39 18.53 -143.76
N GLU A 623 23.46 19.78 -143.31
CA GLU A 623 23.86 20.91 -144.21
C GLU A 623 25.36 21.27 -144.24
N GLU A 624 26.15 21.04 -143.18
CA GLU A 624 27.58 21.41 -143.18
C GLU A 624 28.48 20.46 -144.00
N CYS A 625 28.01 19.25 -144.32
CA CYS A 625 28.80 18.27 -145.07
C CYS A 625 28.97 18.63 -146.58
N VAL A 626 28.26 19.65 -147.06
CA VAL A 626 28.25 20.06 -148.49
C VAL A 626 29.19 21.23 -148.77
N SER A 627 29.49 22.08 -147.78
CA SER A 627 30.44 23.19 -147.94
C SER A 627 31.89 22.70 -148.06
N GLU A 628 32.28 21.65 -147.34
CA GLU A 628 33.60 21.03 -147.50
C GLU A 628 33.74 20.27 -148.83
N LEU A 629 32.66 19.63 -149.32
CA LEU A 629 32.64 18.95 -150.62
C LEU A 629 32.88 19.92 -151.80
N GLN A 630 32.41 21.17 -151.70
CA GLN A 630 32.67 22.20 -152.72
C GLN A 630 34.14 22.63 -152.82
N ASN A 631 34.96 22.39 -151.78
CA ASN A 631 36.40 22.63 -151.84
C ASN A 631 37.17 21.43 -152.43
N PHE A 632 36.62 20.21 -152.36
CA PHE A 632 37.29 19.01 -152.89
C PHE A 632 37.12 18.85 -154.41
N VAL A 633 35.96 19.19 -154.99
CA VAL A 633 35.72 18.98 -156.44
C VAL A 633 36.60 19.88 -157.33
N LYS A 634 37.05 21.04 -156.83
CA LYS A 634 37.98 21.94 -157.52
C LYS A 634 39.35 21.30 -157.83
N SER A 635 39.74 20.21 -157.16
CA SER A 635 40.95 19.46 -157.52
C SER A 635 40.72 18.38 -158.57
N HIS A 636 39.47 18.07 -158.96
CA HIS A 636 39.18 16.99 -159.89
C HIS A 636 39.19 17.45 -161.36
N GLU A 637 38.79 18.68 -161.66
CA GLU A 637 38.81 19.22 -163.03
C GLU A 637 40.24 19.28 -163.62
N ALA A 638 41.26 19.48 -162.78
CA ALA A 638 42.66 19.49 -163.19
C ALA A 638 43.12 18.18 -163.87
N LEU A 639 42.69 17.01 -163.36
CA LEU A 639 43.07 15.71 -163.95
C LEU A 639 42.38 15.42 -165.29
N LYS A 640 41.30 16.14 -165.63
CA LYS A 640 40.55 15.88 -166.86
C LYS A 640 41.28 16.38 -168.10
N HIS A 641 42.09 17.43 -167.98
CA HIS A 641 42.83 18.04 -169.09
C HIS A 641 44.04 17.21 -169.57
N GLU A 642 44.73 16.47 -168.69
CA GLU A 642 45.88 15.64 -169.11
C GLU A 642 45.45 14.49 -170.03
N HIS A 643 44.26 13.93 -169.85
CA HIS A 643 43.82 12.75 -170.59
C HIS A 643 43.44 13.05 -172.06
N GLU A 644 43.11 14.30 -172.40
CA GLU A 644 42.87 14.73 -173.79
C GLU A 644 44.18 14.99 -174.56
N ALA A 645 45.25 15.40 -173.86
CA ALA A 645 46.55 15.64 -174.48
C ALA A 645 47.15 14.37 -175.10
N PHE A 646 46.97 13.21 -174.45
CA PHE A 646 47.65 11.97 -174.83
C PHE A 646 47.11 11.32 -176.12
N ASN A 647 45.81 11.43 -176.40
CA ASN A 647 45.21 10.81 -177.59
C ASN A 647 45.56 11.53 -178.90
N ASN A 648 45.82 12.84 -178.87
CA ASN A 648 46.22 13.59 -180.06
C ASN A 648 47.61 13.18 -180.59
N ALA A 649 48.51 12.73 -179.71
CA ALA A 649 49.85 12.26 -180.10
C ALA A 649 49.83 10.96 -180.93
N LEU A 650 48.87 10.06 -180.68
CA LEU A 650 48.75 8.80 -181.42
C LEU A 650 48.28 8.99 -182.88
N ILE A 651 47.61 10.10 -183.19
CA ILE A 651 47.11 10.39 -184.55
C ILE A 651 48.27 10.82 -185.49
N GLN A 652 49.31 11.47 -184.96
CA GLN A 652 50.45 11.94 -185.77
C GLN A 652 51.41 10.81 -186.19
N LEU A 653 51.60 9.78 -185.36
CA LEU A 653 52.53 8.68 -185.66
C LEU A 653 52.06 7.75 -186.79
N ALA A 654 50.77 7.78 -187.15
CA ALA A 654 50.25 7.04 -188.30
C ALA A 654 50.51 7.73 -189.66
N THR A 655 50.79 9.04 -189.65
CA THR A 655 50.97 9.85 -190.87
C THR A 655 52.41 9.92 -191.41
N GLU A 656 53.39 9.35 -190.71
CA GLU A 656 54.81 9.66 -190.94
C GLU A 656 55.60 8.57 -191.73
N PHE A 657 54.93 7.52 -192.22
CA PHE A 657 55.55 6.45 -193.02
C PHE A 657 54.73 6.05 -194.27
N ASP A 658 54.84 6.81 -195.35
CA ASP A 658 54.25 6.47 -196.66
C ASP A 658 55.32 6.32 -197.77
N ILE A 659 55.55 5.09 -198.24
CA ILE A 659 56.22 4.78 -199.51
C ILE A 659 55.52 3.60 -200.23
N SER A 660 54.41 3.91 -200.89
CA SER A 660 54.11 3.57 -202.30
C SER A 660 54.78 2.34 -203.00
N LYS A 661 53.92 1.43 -203.50
CA LYS A 661 53.49 1.27 -204.92
C LYS A 661 54.49 1.71 -206.05
N THR A 662 54.64 1.10 -207.25
CA THR A 662 53.92 0.03 -207.99
C THR A 662 54.59 -0.32 -209.36
N ASN A 663 54.23 -1.48 -209.95
CA ASN A 663 53.91 -1.74 -211.38
C ASN A 663 54.92 -1.79 -212.58
N LEU A 664 54.47 -2.59 -213.57
CA LEU A 664 54.47 -2.45 -215.05
C LEU A 664 55.44 -3.26 -215.95
N ASN A 665 55.07 -3.33 -217.25
CA ASN A 665 55.29 -4.44 -218.20
C ASN A 665 56.22 -4.12 -219.39
N ASN A 666 56.70 -5.19 -220.06
CA ASN A 666 57.32 -5.26 -221.41
C ASN A 666 58.61 -4.42 -221.62
N ASP A 667 59.72 -4.95 -222.15
CA ASP A 667 59.81 -5.62 -223.46
C ASP A 667 61.00 -6.61 -223.57
N PHE A 668 60.95 -7.57 -224.50
CA PHE A 668 61.43 -8.95 -224.23
C PHE A 668 62.88 -9.31 -224.65
N SER A 669 63.75 -8.35 -225.00
CA SER A 669 65.12 -8.65 -225.44
C SER A 669 66.23 -7.92 -224.66
N ILE A 670 66.10 -6.60 -224.47
CA ILE A 670 67.13 -5.78 -223.78
C ILE A 670 67.26 -6.14 -222.28
N ILE A 671 66.18 -6.63 -221.67
CA ILE A 671 66.11 -7.04 -220.25
C ILE A 671 67.12 -8.13 -219.88
N ILE A 672 67.55 -8.99 -220.82
CA ILE A 672 68.44 -10.12 -220.54
C ILE A 672 69.85 -9.67 -220.08
N CYS A 673 70.33 -8.51 -220.54
CA CYS A 673 71.65 -8.01 -220.16
C CYS A 673 71.67 -7.40 -218.74
N GLU A 674 70.68 -6.58 -218.38
CA GLU A 674 70.65 -5.95 -217.04
C GLU A 674 70.44 -6.95 -215.89
N LEU A 675 69.72 -8.05 -216.13
CA LEU A 675 69.41 -9.04 -215.10
C LEU A 675 70.67 -9.66 -214.48
N ARG A 676 71.76 -9.82 -215.25
CA ARG A 676 73.05 -10.33 -214.72
C ARG A 676 73.70 -9.38 -213.71
N GLU A 677 73.53 -8.07 -213.86
CA GLU A 677 74.04 -7.05 -212.94
C GLU A 677 73.23 -7.05 -211.62
N LYS A 678 71.89 -7.02 -211.73
CA LYS A 678 70.97 -6.99 -210.57
C LYS A 678 71.09 -8.25 -209.69
N LEU A 679 71.27 -9.44 -210.28
CA LEU A 679 71.49 -10.70 -209.54
C LEU A 679 72.76 -10.69 -208.67
N LYS A 680 73.83 -10.05 -209.15
CA LYS A 680 75.12 -9.94 -208.44
C LYS A 680 74.98 -9.06 -207.19
N LYS A 681 74.21 -7.96 -207.28
CA LYS A 681 73.90 -7.05 -206.16
C LYS A 681 73.00 -7.71 -205.09
N GLN A 682 71.97 -8.47 -205.49
CA GLN A 682 71.10 -9.18 -204.53
C GLN A 682 71.87 -10.23 -203.70
N LYS A 683 72.81 -10.97 -204.30
CA LYS A 683 73.62 -11.99 -203.60
C LYS A 683 74.40 -11.42 -202.40
N CYS A 684 74.85 -10.17 -202.49
CA CYS A 684 75.55 -9.47 -201.40
C CYS A 684 74.62 -9.11 -200.22
N MET A 685 73.41 -8.63 -200.50
CA MET A 685 72.45 -8.25 -199.44
C MET A 685 71.98 -9.46 -198.60
N ILE A 686 71.83 -10.63 -199.24
CA ILE A 686 71.45 -11.88 -198.55
C ILE A 686 72.51 -12.29 -197.51
N GLN A 687 73.80 -12.12 -197.80
CA GLN A 687 74.87 -12.40 -196.83
C GLN A 687 74.86 -11.44 -195.62
N LYS A 688 74.53 -10.16 -195.80
CA LYS A 688 74.38 -9.22 -194.67
C LYS A 688 73.19 -9.59 -193.78
N ARG A 689 72.01 -9.85 -194.35
CA ARG A 689 70.82 -10.26 -193.57
C ARG A 689 71.04 -11.56 -192.79
N LYS A 690 71.78 -12.54 -193.33
CA LYS A 690 72.11 -13.79 -192.63
C LYS A 690 72.92 -13.58 -191.34
N LYS A 691 73.77 -12.55 -191.25
CA LYS A 691 74.49 -12.21 -190.00
C LYS A 691 73.56 -11.59 -188.94
N GLN A 692 72.69 -10.66 -189.32
CA GLN A 692 71.76 -10.01 -188.38
C GLN A 692 70.76 -11.01 -187.75
N ILE A 693 70.23 -11.93 -188.55
CA ILE A 693 69.34 -13.01 -188.06
C ILE A 693 70.06 -13.89 -187.02
N SER A 694 71.36 -14.13 -187.17
CA SER A 694 72.16 -14.90 -186.19
C SER A 694 72.37 -14.16 -184.87
N GLN A 695 72.35 -12.83 -184.85
CA GLN A 695 72.53 -12.03 -183.64
C GLN A 695 71.22 -11.94 -182.85
N LEU A 696 70.10 -11.64 -183.53
CA LEU A 696 68.77 -11.63 -182.91
C LEU A 696 68.44 -12.96 -182.23
N LYS A 697 68.73 -14.10 -182.89
CA LYS A 697 68.43 -15.43 -182.35
C LYS A 697 69.22 -15.78 -181.07
N LYS A 698 70.33 -15.08 -180.77
CA LYS A 698 71.02 -15.19 -179.46
C LYS A 698 70.32 -14.36 -178.38
N ALA A 699 69.92 -13.13 -178.70
CA ALA A 699 69.21 -12.25 -177.77
C ALA A 699 67.86 -12.82 -177.31
N THR A 700 67.09 -13.43 -178.23
CA THR A 700 65.80 -14.05 -177.91
C THR A 700 65.91 -15.20 -176.91
N ASN A 701 66.99 -16.01 -176.97
CA ASN A 701 67.20 -17.08 -176.01
C ASN A 701 67.54 -16.53 -174.62
N LEU A 702 68.47 -15.56 -174.53
CA LEU A 702 68.92 -15.00 -173.26
C LEU A 702 67.76 -14.38 -172.43
N LEU A 703 66.85 -13.68 -173.10
CA LEU A 703 65.65 -13.10 -172.45
C LEU A 703 64.65 -14.18 -172.00
N LYS A 704 64.60 -15.32 -172.68
CA LYS A 704 63.72 -16.43 -172.30
C LYS A 704 64.19 -17.11 -171.01
N ASP A 705 65.51 -17.29 -170.87
CA ASP A 705 66.11 -17.91 -169.68
C ASP A 705 65.93 -17.01 -168.44
N GLN A 706 66.07 -15.68 -168.60
CA GLN A 706 65.79 -14.70 -167.54
C GLN A 706 64.32 -14.70 -167.08
N SER A 707 63.38 -14.83 -168.03
CA SER A 707 61.95 -14.90 -167.71
C SER A 707 61.61 -16.12 -166.84
N PHE A 708 62.23 -17.27 -167.12
CA PHE A 708 61.99 -18.52 -166.39
C PHE A 708 62.48 -18.47 -164.94
N GLN A 709 63.60 -17.79 -164.67
CA GLN A 709 64.11 -17.62 -163.30
C GLN A 709 63.15 -16.78 -162.44
N LEU A 710 62.69 -15.63 -162.96
CA LEU A 710 61.76 -14.76 -162.24
C LEU A 710 60.41 -15.44 -161.92
N GLU A 711 59.94 -16.34 -162.79
CA GLU A 711 58.73 -17.14 -162.54
C GLU A 711 58.94 -18.21 -161.45
N LYS A 712 60.18 -18.67 -161.21
CA LYS A 712 60.52 -19.56 -160.08
C LYS A 712 60.50 -18.78 -158.77
N ASP A 713 61.28 -17.71 -158.69
CA ASP A 713 61.52 -16.96 -157.45
C ASP A 713 60.21 -16.40 -156.85
N SER A 714 59.31 -15.94 -157.73
CA SER A 714 57.97 -15.47 -157.39
C SER A 714 57.10 -16.54 -156.69
N LYS A 715 57.16 -17.80 -157.15
CA LYS A 715 56.39 -18.92 -156.54
C LYS A 715 56.96 -19.34 -155.19
N GLU A 716 58.27 -19.21 -155.02
CA GLU A 716 58.98 -19.55 -153.77
C GLU A 716 58.57 -18.56 -152.66
N GLN A 717 58.62 -17.25 -152.92
CA GLN A 717 58.12 -16.21 -152.00
C GLN A 717 56.63 -16.36 -151.67
N GLN A 718 55.80 -16.79 -152.62
CA GLN A 718 54.37 -16.95 -152.41
C GLN A 718 54.01 -18.15 -151.51
N SER A 719 54.94 -19.10 -151.29
CA SER A 719 54.76 -20.20 -150.32
C SER A 719 55.03 -19.76 -148.87
N GLU A 720 56.14 -19.06 -148.61
CA GLU A 720 56.48 -18.54 -147.28
C GLU A 720 55.37 -17.62 -146.72
N LEU A 721 54.77 -16.80 -147.58
CA LEU A 721 53.68 -15.89 -147.25
C LEU A 721 52.39 -16.62 -146.81
N VAL A 722 52.22 -17.90 -147.17
CA VAL A 722 51.10 -18.75 -146.71
C VAL A 722 51.43 -19.36 -145.35
N GLU A 723 52.65 -19.89 -145.17
CA GLU A 723 53.06 -20.46 -143.88
C GLU A 723 53.04 -19.42 -142.76
N LEU A 724 53.58 -18.21 -142.99
CA LEU A 724 53.62 -17.14 -141.99
C LEU A 724 52.21 -16.71 -141.55
N LYS A 725 51.26 -16.65 -142.50
CA LYS A 725 49.83 -16.39 -142.21
C LYS A 725 49.17 -17.51 -141.41
N SER A 726 49.61 -18.77 -141.55
CA SER A 726 49.10 -19.88 -140.74
C SER A 726 49.55 -19.77 -139.28
N SER A 727 50.83 -19.47 -139.05
CA SER A 727 51.42 -19.30 -137.71
C SER A 727 50.76 -18.14 -136.94
N MET A 728 50.53 -17.01 -137.60
CA MET A 728 49.91 -15.83 -136.98
C MET A 728 48.51 -16.13 -136.40
N LYS A 729 47.67 -16.85 -137.14
CA LYS A 729 46.34 -17.30 -136.67
C LYS A 729 46.42 -18.23 -135.46
N GLU A 730 47.46 -19.07 -135.38
CA GLU A 730 47.64 -20.01 -134.28
C GLU A 730 48.03 -19.28 -132.96
N ILE A 731 48.82 -18.20 -133.08
CA ILE A 731 49.18 -17.32 -131.95
C ILE A 731 47.94 -16.53 -131.47
N GLU A 732 47.13 -15.98 -132.37
CA GLU A 732 45.86 -15.32 -132.03
C GLU A 732 44.90 -16.26 -131.28
N SER A 733 44.77 -17.51 -131.77
CA SER A 733 44.02 -18.57 -131.11
C SER A 733 44.49 -18.81 -129.67
N LYS A 734 45.80 -18.98 -129.45
CA LYS A 734 46.42 -19.17 -128.12
C LYS A 734 46.18 -17.97 -127.20
N ASN A 735 46.36 -16.75 -127.70
CA ASN A 735 46.13 -15.50 -126.96
C ASN A 735 44.65 -15.36 -126.53
N SER A 736 43.71 -15.71 -127.42
CA SER A 736 42.27 -15.68 -127.12
C SER A 736 41.86 -16.66 -126.00
N LYS A 737 42.55 -17.80 -125.86
CA LYS A 737 42.32 -18.77 -124.77
C LYS A 737 42.85 -18.24 -123.44
N MET A 738 44.07 -17.69 -123.43
CA MET A 738 44.69 -17.13 -122.23
C MET A 738 43.85 -16.01 -121.60
N LYS A 739 43.28 -15.10 -122.42
CA LYS A 739 42.40 -14.03 -121.95
C LYS A 739 41.15 -14.55 -121.23
N ARG A 740 40.56 -15.66 -121.67
CA ARG A 740 39.39 -16.29 -121.00
C ARG A 740 39.77 -16.88 -119.65
N LEU A 741 40.93 -17.55 -119.56
CA LEU A 741 41.42 -18.15 -118.32
C LEU A 741 41.65 -17.07 -117.24
N ILE A 742 42.31 -15.96 -117.61
CA ILE A 742 42.56 -14.82 -116.71
C ILE A 742 41.23 -14.20 -116.22
N HIS A 743 40.22 -14.10 -117.09
CA HIS A 743 38.90 -13.59 -116.70
C HIS A 743 38.20 -14.52 -115.68
N SER A 744 38.23 -15.83 -115.92
CA SER A 744 37.67 -16.84 -115.01
C SER A 744 38.34 -16.82 -113.62
N GLN A 745 39.67 -16.75 -113.57
CA GLN A 745 40.41 -16.67 -112.31
C GLN A 745 40.11 -15.39 -111.52
N LYS A 746 39.95 -14.23 -112.19
CA LYS A 746 39.52 -12.99 -111.54
C LYS A 746 38.13 -13.11 -110.90
N GLN A 747 37.20 -13.78 -111.58
CA GLN A 747 35.85 -13.99 -111.06
C GLN A 747 35.83 -14.94 -109.85
N GLN A 748 36.67 -15.97 -109.85
CA GLN A 748 36.85 -16.87 -108.69
C GLN A 748 37.41 -16.12 -107.47
N LEU A 749 38.44 -15.28 -107.66
CA LEU A 749 38.99 -14.43 -106.59
C LEU A 749 37.94 -13.46 -106.03
N GLN A 750 37.15 -12.81 -106.88
CA GLN A 750 36.09 -11.89 -106.44
C GLN A 750 35.02 -12.60 -105.59
N ASN A 751 34.67 -13.84 -105.93
CA ASN A 751 33.75 -14.65 -105.12
C ASN A 751 34.36 -15.07 -103.78
N TYR A 752 35.65 -15.42 -103.74
CA TYR A 752 36.36 -15.76 -102.51
C TYR A 752 36.37 -14.59 -101.51
N TYR A 753 36.69 -13.37 -101.97
CA TYR A 753 36.69 -12.19 -101.10
C TYR A 753 35.32 -11.92 -100.46
N LYS A 754 34.22 -12.06 -101.22
CA LYS A 754 32.86 -11.91 -100.66
C LYS A 754 32.55 -12.94 -99.57
N ILE A 755 32.90 -14.20 -99.79
CA ILE A 755 32.67 -15.27 -98.81
C ILE A 755 33.50 -15.01 -97.53
N HIS A 756 34.73 -14.48 -97.66
CA HIS A 756 35.56 -14.09 -96.52
C HIS A 756 34.92 -12.93 -95.72
N GLU A 757 34.50 -11.86 -96.41
CA GLU A 757 33.86 -10.69 -95.82
C GLU A 757 32.53 -11.03 -95.10
N GLU A 758 31.73 -11.93 -95.69
CA GLU A 758 30.52 -12.48 -95.06
C GLU A 758 30.84 -13.33 -93.82
N GLN A 759 31.91 -14.13 -93.85
CA GLN A 759 32.37 -14.92 -92.70
C GLN A 759 32.90 -14.04 -91.57
N GLU A 760 33.73 -13.04 -91.86
CA GLU A 760 34.23 -12.06 -90.88
C GLU A 760 33.07 -11.31 -90.23
N SER A 761 32.12 -10.82 -91.03
CA SER A 761 30.89 -10.16 -90.53
C SER A 761 30.06 -11.08 -89.64
N SER A 762 29.97 -12.37 -89.95
CA SER A 762 29.26 -13.37 -89.15
C SER A 762 29.99 -13.65 -87.82
N THR A 763 31.31 -13.84 -87.86
CA THR A 763 32.12 -14.09 -86.64
C THR A 763 32.14 -12.89 -85.70
N ALA A 764 32.23 -11.66 -86.20
CA ALA A 764 32.16 -10.45 -85.39
C ALA A 764 30.81 -10.37 -84.64
N LYS A 765 29.69 -10.59 -85.35
CA LYS A 765 28.34 -10.65 -84.75
C LYS A 765 28.17 -11.80 -83.74
N HIS A 766 28.95 -12.87 -83.82
CA HIS A 766 28.96 -13.92 -82.82
C HIS A 766 29.77 -13.53 -81.57
N VAL A 767 30.94 -12.90 -81.75
CA VAL A 767 31.77 -12.36 -80.67
C VAL A 767 31.00 -11.30 -79.86
N ASP A 768 30.32 -10.35 -80.51
CA ASP A 768 29.52 -9.33 -79.81
C ASP A 768 28.41 -9.94 -78.94
N LYS A 769 27.74 -10.99 -79.43
CA LYS A 769 26.72 -11.73 -78.66
C LYS A 769 27.33 -12.40 -77.42
N LEU A 770 28.48 -13.06 -77.56
CA LEU A 770 29.19 -13.67 -76.43
C LEU A 770 29.68 -12.64 -75.41
N VAL A 771 30.18 -11.48 -75.88
CA VAL A 771 30.61 -10.36 -75.04
C VAL A 771 29.44 -9.77 -74.26
N ASN A 772 28.27 -9.61 -74.87
CA ASN A 772 27.10 -9.05 -74.18
C ASN A 772 26.48 -10.06 -73.20
N ALA A 773 26.33 -11.33 -73.59
CA ALA A 773 25.89 -12.39 -72.66
C ALA A 773 26.84 -12.52 -71.44
N ARG A 774 28.16 -12.37 -71.65
CA ARG A 774 29.12 -12.31 -70.54
C ARG A 774 28.88 -11.10 -69.63
N LYS A 775 28.59 -9.91 -70.16
CA LYS A 775 28.31 -8.70 -69.36
C LYS A 775 27.03 -8.87 -68.53
N GLU A 776 25.99 -9.47 -69.08
CA GLU A 776 24.72 -9.74 -68.37
C GLU A 776 24.95 -10.70 -67.19
N VAL A 777 25.71 -11.78 -67.40
CA VAL A 777 26.10 -12.71 -66.33
C VAL A 777 27.00 -12.03 -65.29
N GLU A 778 27.97 -11.21 -65.71
CA GLU A 778 28.84 -10.47 -64.78
C GLU A 778 28.04 -9.44 -63.96
N TYR A 779 27.04 -8.78 -64.55
CA TYR A 779 26.14 -7.87 -63.86
C TYR A 779 25.32 -8.61 -62.80
N SER A 780 24.68 -9.73 -63.15
CA SER A 780 23.89 -10.52 -62.20
C SER A 780 24.74 -11.04 -61.03
N PHE A 781 25.98 -11.47 -61.26
CA PHE A 781 26.87 -11.86 -60.15
C PHE A 781 27.32 -10.66 -59.31
N ARG A 782 27.57 -9.48 -59.90
CA ARG A 782 27.85 -8.25 -59.13
C ARG A 782 26.67 -7.84 -58.24
N GLU A 783 25.46 -7.96 -58.75
CA GLU A 783 24.22 -7.68 -58.01
C GLU A 783 24.03 -8.67 -56.84
N GLN A 784 24.17 -9.98 -57.09
CA GLN A 784 24.14 -11.02 -56.04
C GLN A 784 25.23 -10.81 -54.96
N ILE A 785 26.45 -10.42 -55.36
CA ILE A 785 27.54 -10.10 -54.43
C ILE A 785 27.18 -8.86 -53.58
N ASN A 786 26.56 -7.84 -54.17
CA ASN A 786 26.11 -6.65 -53.44
C ASN A 786 25.01 -6.98 -52.41
N ASP A 787 24.04 -7.80 -52.80
CA ASP A 787 22.99 -8.33 -51.94
C ASP A 787 23.54 -9.13 -50.75
N LEU A 788 24.51 -10.01 -51.01
CA LEU A 788 25.18 -10.78 -49.97
C LEU A 788 26.01 -9.88 -49.04
N ASN A 789 26.72 -8.88 -49.58
CA ASN A 789 27.43 -7.89 -48.76
C ASN A 789 26.48 -7.06 -47.88
N MET A 790 25.29 -6.70 -48.38
CA MET A 790 24.28 -5.99 -47.59
C MET A 790 23.66 -6.88 -46.49
N LYS A 791 23.42 -8.17 -46.79
CA LYS A 791 23.01 -9.15 -45.77
C LYS A 791 24.09 -9.34 -44.69
N ILE A 792 25.37 -9.43 -45.09
CA ILE A 792 26.51 -9.49 -44.16
C ILE A 792 26.61 -8.22 -43.31
N ALA A 793 26.41 -7.03 -43.88
CA ALA A 793 26.43 -5.77 -43.14
C ALA A 793 25.30 -5.70 -42.09
N ASN A 794 24.08 -6.11 -42.46
CA ASN A 794 22.95 -6.16 -41.52
C ASN A 794 23.15 -7.20 -40.41
N LEU A 795 23.66 -8.39 -40.72
CA LEU A 795 23.96 -9.43 -39.73
C LEU A 795 25.08 -9.01 -38.77
N ARG A 796 26.11 -8.31 -39.26
CA ARG A 796 27.14 -7.69 -38.40
C ARG A 796 26.52 -6.68 -37.45
N LYS A 797 25.72 -5.74 -37.97
CA LYS A 797 25.05 -4.74 -37.13
C LYS A 797 24.17 -5.41 -36.06
N GLN A 798 23.38 -6.42 -36.42
CA GLN A 798 22.59 -7.20 -35.45
C GLN A 798 23.46 -7.89 -34.39
N THR A 799 24.67 -8.35 -34.76
CA THR A 799 25.64 -8.92 -33.82
C THR A 799 26.20 -7.86 -32.86
N ASP A 800 26.51 -6.67 -33.36
CA ASP A 800 27.01 -5.53 -32.58
C ASP A 800 25.92 -4.96 -31.64
N ASP A 801 24.68 -4.85 -32.13
CA ASP A 801 23.49 -4.46 -31.36
C ASP A 801 23.26 -5.48 -30.21
N CYS A 802 23.24 -6.79 -30.50
CA CYS A 802 23.12 -7.85 -29.47
C CYS A 802 24.30 -7.89 -28.49
N HIS A 803 25.52 -7.60 -28.94
CA HIS A 803 26.69 -7.54 -28.06
C HIS A 803 26.58 -6.37 -27.06
N SER A 804 26.01 -5.25 -27.50
CA SER A 804 25.74 -4.07 -26.67
C SER A 804 24.69 -4.38 -25.59
N GLU A 805 23.61 -5.08 -25.94
CA GLU A 805 22.62 -5.58 -24.96
C GLU A 805 23.27 -6.55 -23.94
N ILE A 806 24.15 -7.45 -24.39
CA ILE A 806 24.85 -8.41 -23.52
C ILE A 806 25.73 -7.70 -22.48
N GLU A 807 26.44 -6.62 -22.83
CA GLU A 807 27.21 -5.85 -21.83
C GLU A 807 26.31 -5.05 -20.88
N LEU A 808 25.20 -4.46 -21.37
CA LEU A 808 24.19 -3.82 -20.51
C LEU A 808 23.63 -4.81 -19.48
N TYR A 809 23.24 -6.02 -19.90
CA TYR A 809 22.77 -7.06 -18.98
C TYR A 809 23.87 -7.53 -18.02
N LYS A 810 25.12 -7.68 -18.46
CA LYS A 810 26.26 -7.99 -17.56
C LYS A 810 26.45 -6.92 -16.49
N GLU A 811 26.35 -5.63 -16.84
CA GLU A 811 26.48 -4.53 -15.90
C GLU A 811 25.29 -4.46 -14.94
N THR A 812 24.06 -4.64 -15.42
CA THR A 812 22.87 -4.82 -14.56
C THR A 812 23.06 -5.97 -13.57
N ILE A 813 23.58 -7.13 -14.02
CA ILE A 813 23.86 -8.28 -13.16
C ILE A 813 24.98 -8.00 -12.13
N ARG A 814 26.03 -7.24 -12.49
CA ARG A 814 27.05 -6.78 -11.52
C ARG A 814 26.42 -5.90 -10.44
N ASN A 815 25.61 -4.94 -10.84
CA ASN A 815 24.95 -4.00 -9.93
C ASN A 815 23.98 -4.71 -8.99
N GLN A 816 23.12 -5.59 -9.51
CA GLN A 816 22.21 -6.42 -8.71
C GLN A 816 22.95 -7.33 -7.72
N LYS A 817 24.07 -7.95 -8.14
CA LYS A 817 24.91 -8.75 -7.24
C LYS A 817 25.50 -7.92 -6.10
N ALA A 818 25.93 -6.68 -6.36
CA ALA A 818 26.38 -5.76 -5.32
C ALA A 818 25.24 -5.42 -4.34
N THR A 819 24.03 -5.14 -4.83
CA THR A 819 22.86 -4.87 -3.97
C THR A 819 22.49 -6.09 -3.11
N ILE A 820 22.57 -7.31 -3.66
CA ILE A 820 22.31 -8.55 -2.92
C ILE A 820 23.31 -8.72 -1.78
N VAL A 821 24.60 -8.48 -2.00
CA VAL A 821 25.64 -8.56 -0.95
C VAL A 821 25.42 -7.50 0.13
N GLU A 822 25.05 -6.28 -0.25
CA GLU A 822 24.74 -5.21 0.71
C GLU A 822 23.50 -5.54 1.56
N LEU A 823 22.46 -6.11 0.94
CA LEU A 823 21.25 -6.58 1.64
C LEU A 823 21.54 -7.78 2.56
N GLN A 824 22.40 -8.72 2.15
CA GLN A 824 22.86 -9.83 2.99
C GLN A 824 23.63 -9.33 4.22
N LEU A 825 24.49 -8.32 4.07
CA LEU A 825 25.16 -7.66 5.19
C LEU A 825 24.17 -6.95 6.13
N LYS A 826 23.19 -6.22 5.59
CA LYS A 826 22.14 -5.56 6.38
C LYS A 826 21.26 -6.56 7.15
N LEU A 827 20.92 -7.70 6.52
CA LEU A 827 20.20 -8.80 7.18
C LEU A 827 21.04 -9.44 8.29
N GLY A 828 22.30 -9.78 8.02
CA GLY A 828 23.20 -10.37 9.01
C GLY A 828 23.48 -9.47 10.21
N ASN A 829 23.52 -8.14 10.01
CA ASN A 829 23.64 -7.19 11.10
C ASN A 829 22.33 -7.09 11.90
N ARG A 830 21.17 -6.94 11.24
CA ARG A 830 19.85 -6.92 11.92
C ARG A 830 19.54 -8.21 12.67
N GLN A 831 20.00 -9.36 12.19
CA GLN A 831 19.86 -10.62 12.91
C GLN A 831 20.66 -10.60 14.23
N LYS A 832 21.91 -10.14 14.21
CA LYS A 832 22.73 -9.99 15.43
C LYS A 832 22.15 -8.96 16.40
N GLU A 833 21.68 -7.83 15.89
CA GLU A 833 20.94 -6.84 16.69
C GLU A 833 19.69 -7.47 17.31
N GLY A 834 18.97 -8.33 16.58
CA GLY A 834 17.83 -9.09 17.10
C GLY A 834 18.21 -10.06 18.21
N GLU A 835 19.25 -10.86 18.01
CA GLU A 835 19.77 -11.83 18.99
C GLU A 835 20.27 -11.14 20.27
N GLU A 836 20.98 -10.01 20.15
CA GLU A 836 21.46 -9.21 21.28
C GLU A 836 20.31 -8.49 22.00
N ASN A 837 19.29 -8.02 21.29
CA ASN A 837 18.09 -7.45 21.89
C ASN A 837 17.23 -8.52 22.60
N GLU A 838 17.10 -9.74 22.05
CA GLU A 838 16.42 -10.84 22.74
C GLU A 838 17.16 -11.19 24.03
N TYR A 839 18.49 -11.34 23.97
CA TYR A 839 19.32 -11.63 25.15
C TYR A 839 19.16 -10.54 26.23
N ASN A 840 19.22 -9.26 25.84
CA ASN A 840 19.04 -8.15 26.78
C ASN A 840 17.61 -8.09 27.36
N TRP A 841 16.58 -8.32 26.55
CA TRP A 841 15.18 -8.37 27.02
C TRP A 841 14.96 -9.52 27.99
N LYS A 842 15.49 -10.71 27.69
CA LYS A 842 15.42 -11.92 28.53
C LYS A 842 16.15 -11.72 29.85
N SER A 843 17.37 -11.16 29.81
CA SER A 843 18.13 -10.78 31.01
C SER A 843 17.40 -9.74 31.86
N SER A 844 16.68 -8.79 31.24
CA SER A 844 15.86 -7.80 31.94
C SER A 844 14.61 -8.44 32.57
N SER A 845 13.92 -9.32 31.83
CA SER A 845 12.76 -10.09 32.29
C SER A 845 13.10 -10.93 33.51
N ASP A 846 14.22 -11.64 33.50
CA ASP A 846 14.62 -12.50 34.63
C ASP A 846 15.11 -11.70 35.85
N LYS A 847 15.70 -10.50 35.65
CA LYS A 847 15.98 -9.55 36.74
C LYS A 847 14.71 -9.01 37.40
N GLU A 848 13.67 -8.74 36.61
CA GLU A 848 12.40 -8.24 37.14
C GLU A 848 11.56 -9.37 37.76
N LYS A 849 11.57 -10.60 37.22
CA LYS A 849 11.01 -11.79 37.90
C LYS A 849 11.66 -12.01 39.26
N THR A 850 12.99 -12.08 39.32
CA THR A 850 13.72 -12.29 40.59
C THR A 850 13.59 -11.11 41.58
N ARG A 851 13.12 -9.95 41.13
CA ARG A 851 12.69 -8.83 41.99
C ARG A 851 11.26 -9.02 42.49
N GLN A 852 10.33 -9.43 41.62
CA GLN A 852 8.94 -9.71 41.98
C GLN A 852 8.84 -10.90 42.95
N GLU A 853 9.62 -11.96 42.74
CA GLU A 853 9.77 -13.09 43.66
C GLU A 853 10.21 -12.62 45.06
N LYS A 854 11.21 -11.73 45.14
CA LYS A 854 11.64 -11.16 46.43
C LYS A 854 10.52 -10.39 47.10
N VAL A 855 9.84 -9.50 46.38
CA VAL A 855 8.68 -8.75 46.92
C VAL A 855 7.57 -9.69 47.37
N ILE A 856 7.30 -10.78 46.64
CA ILE A 856 6.33 -11.81 47.04
C ILE A 856 6.79 -12.51 48.34
N THR A 857 8.06 -12.89 48.48
CA THR A 857 8.56 -13.50 49.72
C THR A 857 8.55 -12.54 50.91
N GLU A 858 8.87 -11.26 50.71
CA GLU A 858 8.75 -10.23 51.75
C GLU A 858 7.29 -10.00 52.17
N LEU A 859 6.35 -9.96 51.22
CA LEU A 859 4.92 -9.87 51.51
C LEU A 859 4.39 -11.11 52.23
N GLN A 860 4.80 -12.32 51.83
CA GLN A 860 4.46 -13.56 52.52
C GLN A 860 4.99 -13.56 53.96
N GLN A 861 6.25 -13.15 54.17
CA GLN A 861 6.84 -13.07 55.51
C GLN A 861 6.14 -12.00 56.37
N ASN A 862 5.77 -10.86 55.80
CA ASN A 862 5.01 -9.82 56.50
C ASN A 862 3.58 -10.26 56.85
N LEU A 863 2.89 -11.00 55.97
CA LEU A 863 1.59 -11.61 56.26
C LEU A 863 1.70 -12.66 57.37
N GLU A 864 2.76 -13.47 57.38
CA GLU A 864 2.97 -14.47 58.42
C GLU A 864 3.34 -13.82 59.77
N ASN A 865 4.14 -12.76 59.78
CA ASN A 865 4.35 -11.94 60.98
C ASN A 865 3.03 -11.34 61.50
N ALA A 866 2.19 -10.79 60.61
CA ALA A 866 0.89 -10.24 60.99
C ALA A 866 -0.09 -11.30 61.52
N ARG A 867 -0.09 -12.53 60.97
CA ARG A 867 -0.83 -13.68 61.52
C ARG A 867 -0.36 -14.03 62.93
N ASN A 868 0.96 -14.10 63.15
CA ASN A 868 1.53 -14.40 64.46
C ASN A 868 1.19 -13.30 65.49
N ASP A 869 1.16 -12.03 65.11
CA ASP A 869 0.74 -10.94 66.00
C ASP A 869 -0.78 -10.92 66.25
N LEU A 870 -1.60 -11.22 65.24
CA LEU A 870 -3.04 -11.41 65.42
C LEU A 870 -3.34 -12.57 66.38
N GLU A 871 -2.59 -13.67 66.30
CA GLU A 871 -2.73 -14.81 67.20
C GLU A 871 -2.29 -14.46 68.64
N LYS A 872 -1.21 -13.70 68.82
CA LYS A 872 -0.81 -13.13 70.13
C LYS A 872 -1.90 -12.22 70.70
N ILE A 873 -2.46 -11.32 69.90
CA ILE A 873 -3.53 -10.41 70.31
C ILE A 873 -4.79 -11.21 70.69
N SER A 874 -5.16 -12.24 69.93
CA SER A 874 -6.27 -13.14 70.25
C SER A 874 -6.05 -13.89 71.58
N LYS A 875 -4.84 -14.43 71.81
CA LYS A 875 -4.45 -15.06 73.08
C LYS A 875 -4.48 -14.08 74.26
N GLN A 876 -4.06 -12.82 74.05
CA GLN A 876 -4.13 -11.77 75.07
C GLN A 876 -5.58 -11.34 75.34
N LEU A 877 -6.41 -11.17 74.31
CA LEU A 877 -7.81 -10.76 74.41
C LEU A 877 -8.66 -11.83 75.11
N THR A 878 -8.46 -13.11 74.78
CA THR A 878 -9.14 -14.23 75.47
C THR A 878 -8.69 -14.34 76.94
N ALA A 879 -7.41 -14.15 77.25
CA ALA A 879 -6.92 -14.08 78.63
C ALA A 879 -7.48 -12.87 79.40
N ALA A 880 -7.56 -11.70 78.77
CA ALA A 880 -8.15 -10.49 79.35
C ALA A 880 -9.66 -10.66 79.60
N ASN A 881 -10.40 -11.23 78.66
CA ASN A 881 -11.82 -11.56 78.83
C ASN A 881 -12.06 -12.59 79.94
N LYS A 882 -11.18 -13.58 80.09
CA LYS A 882 -11.22 -14.54 81.22
C LYS A 882 -11.01 -13.83 82.56
N LYS A 883 -10.00 -12.95 82.67
CA LYS A 883 -9.76 -12.11 83.87
C LYS A 883 -10.94 -11.18 84.15
N LEU A 884 -11.52 -10.54 83.13
CA LEU A 884 -12.69 -9.67 83.26
C LEU A 884 -13.93 -10.43 83.76
N LYS A 885 -14.16 -11.66 83.28
CA LYS A 885 -15.23 -12.53 83.77
C LYS A 885 -15.01 -12.93 85.24
N GLN A 886 -13.77 -13.25 85.62
CA GLN A 886 -13.42 -13.52 87.02
C GLN A 886 -13.63 -12.29 87.91
N ALA A 887 -13.16 -11.11 87.49
CA ALA A 887 -13.35 -9.86 88.22
C ALA A 887 -14.84 -9.48 88.38
N LYS A 888 -15.65 -9.65 87.32
CA LYS A 888 -17.12 -9.47 87.40
C LYS A 888 -17.76 -10.41 88.41
N ASN A 889 -17.34 -11.68 88.46
CA ASN A 889 -17.83 -12.64 89.44
C ASN A 889 -17.44 -12.25 90.88
N TYR A 890 -16.19 -11.82 91.12
CA TYR A 890 -15.76 -11.33 92.44
C TYR A 890 -16.53 -10.07 92.87
N CYS A 891 -16.74 -9.11 91.96
CA CYS A 891 -17.56 -7.92 92.25
C CYS A 891 -19.03 -8.27 92.55
N LEU A 892 -19.58 -9.34 91.96
CA LEU A 892 -20.92 -9.83 92.29
C LEU A 892 -20.95 -10.52 93.66
N GLN A 893 -19.97 -11.34 93.97
CA GLN A 893 -19.84 -11.98 95.29
C GLN A 893 -19.68 -10.94 96.41
N ALA A 894 -18.79 -9.96 96.24
CA ALA A 894 -18.58 -8.88 97.20
C ALA A 894 -19.83 -7.98 97.39
N LYS A 895 -20.68 -7.82 96.36
CA LYS A 895 -21.99 -7.16 96.50
C LYS A 895 -22.95 -7.97 97.35
N LEU A 896 -23.11 -9.26 97.06
CA LEU A 896 -23.98 -10.16 97.83
C LEU A 896 -23.50 -10.32 99.29
N GLU A 897 -22.19 -10.30 99.52
CA GLU A 897 -21.60 -10.31 100.87
C GLU A 897 -21.85 -8.98 101.60
N LYS A 898 -21.65 -7.83 100.94
CA LYS A 898 -22.03 -6.52 101.50
C LYS A 898 -23.51 -6.48 101.87
N GLU A 899 -24.40 -6.94 100.99
CA GLU A 899 -25.85 -6.93 101.23
C GLU A 899 -26.23 -7.78 102.44
N LYS A 900 -25.62 -8.97 102.60
CA LYS A 900 -25.78 -9.81 103.81
C LYS A 900 -25.26 -9.12 105.07
N LEU A 901 -24.03 -8.59 105.05
CA LEU A 901 -23.45 -7.89 106.20
C LEU A 901 -24.25 -6.64 106.57
N GLN A 902 -24.82 -5.94 105.59
CA GLN A 902 -25.69 -4.78 105.82
C GLN A 902 -27.04 -5.18 106.45
N GLN A 903 -27.63 -6.30 106.02
CA GLN A 903 -28.81 -6.87 106.68
C GLN A 903 -28.49 -7.33 108.11
N GLU A 904 -27.34 -7.95 108.33
CA GLU A 904 -26.93 -8.41 109.66
C GLU A 904 -26.68 -7.23 110.61
N ILE A 905 -25.97 -6.18 110.17
CA ILE A 905 -25.77 -4.93 110.93
C ILE A 905 -27.11 -4.31 111.33
N GLU A 906 -28.10 -4.27 110.43
CA GLU A 906 -29.41 -3.70 110.77
C GLU A 906 -30.18 -4.58 111.76
N SER A 907 -30.11 -5.91 111.62
CA SER A 907 -30.70 -6.83 112.61
C SER A 907 -30.04 -6.73 114.00
N GLN A 908 -28.74 -6.44 114.05
CA GLN A 908 -28.01 -6.18 115.29
C GLN A 908 -28.40 -4.82 115.90
N ARG A 909 -28.62 -3.78 115.08
CA ARG A 909 -29.16 -2.48 115.54
C ARG A 909 -30.56 -2.62 116.13
N GLU A 910 -31.47 -3.31 115.45
CA GLU A 910 -32.81 -3.60 115.97
C GLU A 910 -32.77 -4.40 117.27
N ARG A 911 -31.77 -5.27 117.45
CA ARG A 911 -31.59 -6.04 118.69
C ARG A 911 -31.06 -5.16 119.83
N LEU A 912 -30.04 -4.35 119.57
CA LEU A 912 -29.45 -3.42 120.54
C LEU A 912 -30.43 -2.32 120.96
N GLU A 913 -31.25 -1.79 120.05
CA GLU A 913 -32.25 -0.77 120.40
C GLU A 913 -33.39 -1.37 121.25
N ARG A 914 -33.79 -2.62 121.00
CA ARG A 914 -34.71 -3.36 121.90
C ARG A 914 -34.09 -3.62 123.27
N GLU A 915 -32.83 -4.05 123.33
CA GLU A 915 -32.11 -4.29 124.58
C GLU A 915 -31.91 -2.99 125.38
N LYS A 916 -31.65 -1.86 124.71
CA LYS A 916 -31.64 -0.51 125.27
C LYS A 916 -33.01 -0.11 125.83
N GLN A 917 -34.11 -0.37 125.13
CA GLN A 917 -35.46 -0.07 125.62
C GLN A 917 -35.85 -0.96 126.82
N ILE A 918 -35.46 -2.23 126.81
CA ILE A 918 -35.65 -3.13 127.96
C ILE A 918 -34.84 -2.62 129.17
N THR A 919 -33.54 -2.39 129.02
CA THR A 919 -32.70 -1.89 130.13
C THR A 919 -33.09 -0.49 130.61
N GLU A 920 -33.58 0.40 129.74
CA GLU A 920 -34.13 1.70 130.13
C GLU A 920 -35.45 1.56 130.92
N THR A 921 -36.33 0.64 130.54
CA THR A 921 -37.58 0.38 131.28
C THR A 921 -37.36 -0.36 132.60
N GLU A 922 -36.42 -1.31 132.64
CA GLU A 922 -35.96 -1.97 133.88
C GLU A 922 -35.31 -0.95 134.84
N SER A 923 -34.47 -0.05 134.33
CA SER A 923 -33.86 1.01 135.11
C SER A 923 -34.91 1.97 135.69
N LYS A 924 -35.88 2.42 134.88
CA LYS A 924 -37.02 3.23 135.35
C LYS A 924 -37.86 2.50 136.39
N ALA A 925 -38.15 1.22 136.20
CA ALA A 925 -38.88 0.41 137.18
C ALA A 925 -38.09 0.24 138.49
N SER A 926 -36.76 0.11 138.42
CA SER A 926 -35.88 0.05 139.59
C SER A 926 -35.84 1.37 140.35
N VAL A 927 -35.76 2.51 139.64
CA VAL A 927 -35.85 3.86 140.23
C VAL A 927 -37.21 4.07 140.91
N LEU A 928 -38.32 3.83 140.21
CA LEU A 928 -39.67 3.95 140.78
C LEU A 928 -39.89 3.05 142.01
N LYS A 929 -39.31 1.84 142.01
CA LYS A 929 -39.32 0.96 143.18
C LYS A 929 -38.52 1.55 144.33
N ALA A 930 -37.32 2.05 144.08
CA ALA A 930 -36.48 2.68 145.10
C ALA A 930 -37.14 3.95 145.68
N GLU A 931 -37.75 4.78 144.84
CA GLU A 931 -38.52 5.96 145.24
C GLU A 931 -39.73 5.58 146.11
N SER A 932 -40.44 4.50 145.76
CA SER A 932 -41.53 3.94 146.56
C SER A 932 -41.04 3.41 147.92
N ASP A 933 -39.95 2.62 147.93
CA ASP A 933 -39.32 2.09 149.15
C ASP A 933 -38.82 3.22 150.07
N TYR A 934 -38.25 4.30 149.51
CA TYR A 934 -37.80 5.46 150.28
C TYR A 934 -38.97 6.31 150.78
N THR A 935 -40.03 6.49 149.99
CA THR A 935 -41.26 7.19 150.42
C THR A 935 -41.92 6.47 151.58
N ALA A 936 -42.08 5.13 151.47
CA ALA A 936 -42.62 4.29 152.54
C ALA A 936 -41.78 4.39 153.84
N LYS A 937 -40.43 4.37 153.74
CA LYS A 937 -39.54 4.60 154.89
C LYS A 937 -39.68 6.01 155.46
N LEU A 938 -39.86 7.03 154.63
CA LEU A 938 -40.08 8.42 155.06
C LEU A 938 -41.36 8.55 155.87
N ASP A 939 -42.46 7.94 155.40
CA ASP A 939 -43.75 7.96 156.09
C ASP A 939 -43.76 7.07 157.34
N GLU A 940 -43.04 5.94 157.35
CA GLU A 940 -42.80 5.15 158.57
C GLU A 940 -42.05 5.98 159.63
N GLN A 941 -41.03 6.75 159.22
CA GLN A 941 -40.31 7.66 160.11
C GLN A 941 -41.18 8.82 160.60
N LYS A 942 -41.95 9.50 159.72
CA LYS A 942 -42.95 10.50 160.16
C LYS A 942 -43.92 9.91 161.19
N GLY A 943 -44.38 8.67 160.96
CA GLY A 943 -45.23 7.94 161.89
C GLY A 943 -44.57 7.59 163.22
N LYS A 944 -43.25 7.38 163.27
CA LYS A 944 -42.48 7.25 164.52
C LYS A 944 -42.37 8.60 165.24
N TRP A 945 -41.95 9.66 164.54
CA TRP A 945 -41.86 11.01 165.09
C TRP A 945 -43.19 11.50 165.68
N GLU A 946 -44.32 11.29 164.99
CA GLU A 946 -45.65 11.65 165.50
C GLU A 946 -46.08 10.80 166.71
N LYS A 947 -45.68 9.53 166.81
CA LYS A 947 -45.92 8.69 168.00
C LYS A 947 -45.11 9.18 169.21
N ASP A 948 -43.83 9.46 169.03
CA ASP A 948 -42.98 9.96 170.13
C ASP A 948 -43.38 11.39 170.54
N LYS A 949 -43.74 12.25 169.58
CA LYS A 949 -44.31 13.59 169.85
C LYS A 949 -45.55 13.50 170.74
N ARG A 950 -46.52 12.62 170.40
CA ARG A 950 -47.70 12.36 171.24
C ARG A 950 -47.32 11.78 172.60
N ARG A 951 -46.32 10.89 172.67
CA ARG A 951 -45.82 10.33 173.93
C ARG A 951 -45.25 11.42 174.85
N TYR A 952 -44.48 12.36 174.34
CA TYR A 952 -44.01 13.53 175.10
C TYR A 952 -45.16 14.44 175.53
N PHE A 953 -46.15 14.67 174.66
CA PHE A 953 -47.31 15.49 175.01
C PHE A 953 -48.14 14.83 176.12
N SER A 954 -48.42 13.53 176.04
CA SER A 954 -49.12 12.77 177.08
C SER A 954 -48.34 12.74 178.40
N PHE A 955 -47.00 12.62 178.36
CA PHE A 955 -46.18 12.66 179.57
C PHE A 955 -46.30 14.02 180.28
N VAL A 956 -46.19 15.13 179.56
CA VAL A 956 -46.32 16.48 180.14
C VAL A 956 -47.75 16.76 180.60
N ALA A 957 -48.76 16.28 179.86
CA ALA A 957 -50.17 16.38 180.27
C ALA A 957 -50.47 15.64 181.59
N ASP A 958 -49.82 14.50 181.84
CA ASP A 958 -49.95 13.74 183.09
C ASP A 958 -49.12 14.35 184.24
N GLN A 959 -47.90 14.84 183.98
CA GLN A 959 -47.10 15.54 184.99
C GLN A 959 -47.75 16.88 185.43
N PHE A 960 -48.40 17.59 184.51
CA PHE A 960 -49.11 18.85 184.76
C PHE A 960 -50.63 18.67 184.79
N ARG A 961 -51.11 17.52 185.30
CA ARG A 961 -52.53 17.12 185.30
C ARG A 961 -53.49 18.06 186.04
N GLN A 962 -53.00 18.94 186.92
CA GLN A 962 -53.81 20.01 187.52
C GLN A 962 -54.07 21.21 186.58
N PHE A 963 -53.32 21.30 185.48
CA PHE A 963 -53.44 22.34 184.44
C PHE A 963 -53.99 21.80 183.12
N PHE A 964 -53.89 20.48 182.90
CA PHE A 964 -54.49 19.78 181.77
C PHE A 964 -55.94 19.37 182.08
N ASN A 965 -56.86 19.72 181.18
CA ASN A 965 -58.23 19.21 181.21
C ASN A 965 -58.27 17.87 180.45
N PRO A 966 -58.67 16.73 181.05
CA PRO A 966 -58.71 15.43 180.38
C PRO A 966 -59.66 15.33 179.17
N GLN A 967 -60.49 16.35 178.91
CA GLN A 967 -61.30 16.47 177.69
C GLN A 967 -60.61 17.24 176.56
N ASP A 968 -59.51 17.95 176.82
CA ASP A 968 -58.69 18.60 175.78
C ASP A 968 -57.93 17.49 175.01
N SER A 969 -58.07 17.42 173.69
CA SER A 969 -57.37 16.43 172.87
C SER A 969 -55.86 16.67 172.87
N ILE A 970 -55.06 15.65 173.23
CA ILE A 970 -53.59 15.75 173.38
C ILE A 970 -52.91 15.99 172.02
N ASP A 971 -52.66 17.27 171.74
CA ASP A 971 -52.11 17.81 170.51
C ASP A 971 -51.05 18.88 170.82
N GLU A 972 -50.45 19.48 169.79
CA GLU A 972 -49.39 20.46 169.97
C GLU A 972 -49.89 21.80 170.54
N LYS A 973 -51.18 22.11 170.37
CA LYS A 973 -51.79 23.32 170.93
C LYS A 973 -52.07 23.15 172.42
N SER A 974 -52.83 22.13 172.80
CA SER A 974 -53.13 21.80 174.20
C SER A 974 -51.87 21.60 175.03
N PHE A 975 -50.81 20.99 174.48
CA PHE A 975 -49.50 20.92 175.12
C PHE A 975 -48.93 22.31 175.48
N ARG A 976 -48.93 23.26 174.52
CA ARG A 976 -48.49 24.64 174.77
C ARG A 976 -49.40 25.35 175.77
N ASP A 977 -50.71 25.09 175.73
CA ASP A 977 -51.70 25.67 176.64
C ASP A 977 -51.56 25.09 178.08
N VAL A 978 -51.15 23.83 178.24
CA VAL A 978 -50.82 23.23 179.55
C VAL A 978 -49.54 23.83 180.12
N VAL A 979 -48.47 23.89 179.31
CA VAL A 979 -47.20 24.49 179.73
C VAL A 979 -47.36 25.98 180.07
N SER A 980 -48.21 26.70 179.34
CA SER A 980 -48.55 28.11 179.65
C SER A 980 -49.35 28.23 180.95
N ARG A 981 -50.43 27.43 181.13
CA ARG A 981 -51.19 27.37 182.39
C ARG A 981 -50.29 27.04 183.59
N ALA A 982 -49.37 26.09 183.45
CA ALA A 982 -48.41 25.71 184.49
C ALA A 982 -47.41 26.83 184.83
N ARG A 983 -46.87 27.51 183.81
CA ARG A 983 -46.02 28.70 183.97
C ARG A 983 -46.75 29.82 184.70
N ASP A 984 -48.00 30.08 184.32
CA ASP A 984 -48.77 31.22 184.82
C ASP A 984 -49.22 31.00 186.28
N GLU A 985 -49.52 29.75 186.66
CA GLU A 985 -49.70 29.39 188.07
C GLU A 985 -48.40 29.45 188.87
N LEU A 986 -47.26 29.03 188.31
CA LEU A 986 -45.96 29.19 188.99
C LEU A 986 -45.66 30.68 189.25
N ILE A 987 -46.00 31.56 188.32
CA ILE A 987 -45.92 33.01 188.49
C ILE A 987 -46.91 33.50 189.56
N ARG A 988 -48.16 32.98 189.59
CA ARG A 988 -49.16 33.32 190.63
C ARG A 988 -48.69 32.90 192.03
N LEU A 989 -48.15 31.68 192.18
CA LEU A 989 -47.63 31.16 193.44
C LEU A 989 -46.42 31.96 193.91
N ASN A 990 -45.46 32.28 193.03
CA ASN A 990 -44.35 33.17 193.35
C ASN A 990 -44.80 34.58 193.75
N ALA A 991 -45.85 35.12 193.11
CA ALA A 991 -46.42 36.41 193.46
C ALA A 991 -47.16 36.40 194.82
N ILE A 992 -47.82 35.29 195.16
CA ILE A 992 -48.44 35.07 196.47
C ILE A 992 -47.36 34.91 197.54
N ASP A 993 -46.34 34.08 197.33
CA ASP A 993 -45.19 33.92 198.24
C ASP A 993 -44.50 35.27 198.50
N SER A 994 -44.21 36.03 197.44
CA SER A 994 -43.69 37.40 197.51
C SER A 994 -44.61 38.39 198.23
N SER A 995 -45.91 38.10 198.34
CA SER A 995 -46.88 38.96 199.03
C SER A 995 -47.06 38.54 200.48
N VAL A 996 -47.08 37.24 200.79
CA VAL A 996 -47.03 36.73 202.18
C VAL A 996 -45.73 37.18 202.85
N ARG A 997 -44.57 37.01 202.20
CA ARG A 997 -43.27 37.54 202.68
C ARG A 997 -43.35 39.01 203.11
N ARG A 998 -43.94 39.87 202.27
CA ARG A 998 -44.12 41.29 202.58
C ARG A 998 -45.13 41.54 203.70
N LEU A 999 -46.20 40.74 203.78
CA LEU A 999 -47.20 40.85 204.85
C LEU A 999 -46.62 40.48 206.22
N VAL A 1000 -45.70 39.52 206.28
CA VAL A 1000 -45.06 39.07 207.53
C VAL A 1000 -43.68 39.69 207.79
N GLY A 1001 -43.29 40.72 207.03
CA GLY A 1001 -42.01 41.42 207.22
C GLY A 1001 -40.77 40.56 206.97
N ALA A 1002 -40.88 39.47 206.21
CA ALA A 1002 -39.79 38.52 205.97
C ALA A 1002 -38.61 39.20 205.25
N ASP A 1003 -37.39 38.97 205.76
CA ASP A 1003 -36.18 39.29 204.99
C ASP A 1003 -36.08 38.38 203.75
N ASN A 1004 -35.46 38.87 202.68
CA ASN A 1004 -35.23 38.15 201.43
C ASN A 1004 -34.43 36.85 201.61
N ARG A 1005 -33.77 36.67 202.76
CA ARG A 1005 -33.00 35.47 203.12
C ARG A 1005 -33.75 34.47 204.01
N GLN A 1006 -34.90 34.86 204.55
CA GLN A 1006 -35.75 34.02 205.39
C GLN A 1006 -36.69 33.19 204.49
N LYS A 1007 -37.12 31.99 204.92
CA LYS A 1007 -38.26 31.35 204.23
C LYS A 1007 -39.56 32.01 204.64
N THR A 1008 -40.54 32.02 203.75
CA THR A 1008 -41.90 32.47 204.05
C THR A 1008 -42.51 31.71 205.22
N GLU A 1009 -42.23 30.41 205.29
CA GLU A 1009 -42.56 29.49 206.39
C GLU A 1009 -42.02 30.01 207.74
N ASP A 1010 -40.71 30.29 207.82
CA ASP A 1010 -40.03 30.75 209.03
C ASP A 1010 -40.53 32.14 209.48
N ALA A 1011 -40.87 33.01 208.53
CA ALA A 1011 -41.33 34.37 208.82
C ALA A 1011 -42.79 34.42 209.30
N VAL A 1012 -43.67 33.59 208.72
CA VAL A 1012 -45.04 33.39 209.25
C VAL A 1012 -44.98 32.84 210.67
N ALA A 1013 -44.10 31.85 210.93
CA ALA A 1013 -43.91 31.28 212.26
C ALA A 1013 -43.45 32.32 213.30
N GLN A 1014 -42.57 33.26 212.93
CA GLN A 1014 -42.12 34.33 213.84
C GLN A 1014 -43.23 35.33 214.23
N ILE A 1015 -44.26 35.54 213.41
CA ILE A 1015 -45.40 36.37 213.81
C ILE A 1015 -46.36 35.59 214.73
N VAL A 1016 -46.68 34.33 214.40
CA VAL A 1016 -47.60 33.49 215.19
C VAL A 1016 -47.06 33.17 216.59
N MET A 1017 -45.74 33.26 216.79
CA MET A 1017 -45.08 33.06 218.09
C MET A 1017 -44.97 34.34 218.95
N ASN A 1018 -45.45 35.49 218.46
CA ASN A 1018 -45.35 36.80 219.14
C ASN A 1018 -46.73 37.46 219.36
N SER A 1019 -47.80 36.65 219.49
CA SER A 1019 -49.19 37.08 219.74
C SER A 1019 -49.79 36.38 220.95
#